data_AF-R1EWI2-F1
#
_entry.id   AF-R1EWI2-F1
#
_cell.length_a   1.000
_cell.length_b   1.000
_cell.length_c   1.000
_cell.angle_alpha   90.00
_cell.angle_beta   90.00
_cell.angle_gamma   90.00
#
_symmetry.space_group_name_H-M   'P 1'
#
loop_
_entity.id
_entity.type
_entity.pdbx_description
1 polymer ?
#
loop_
_entity_poly.entity_id
_entity_poly.type
_entity_poly.pdbx_seq_one_letter_code
_entity_poly.pdbx_strand_id
1 'polypeptide(L)'
;MLRVSLPLGAQAGDRIDVETASGACSSVVLPQGAPRGATLTLALPQNAADNDVERVLLRTGQPPGAVALEAESVAVCASLVDGTLRASEDDGEGARAAAAAAAAFSSPLEPAASALQSGVTIDEHAMTQFLAHVDDADKRSQVADVAAAAATAAATAAAPTATTAATATAADAAAAADADADADAASDAAAAAPPPTKSKEERLADLDRARERFAQSLRLVEGINETIPFLATVDFPSFAETFVVTKHVMLRLLGAVYFFAFLGAYLQNGALLGERGLMPAKPHLERLQKQNAAGGGSRLDGFLSAPSVYWWLPLSDASLDGVAAAGVAIASLVCCGLHSSAAMAAMWLLYFSLVTAAEGSTFYQYGWESQLLETGALAVFLPLLQRRDSDPSRVVLWLFRWLSFRISLGAGLIKVRGGSCWEARTCLHYHFETQPLPSPASFAFHFLPKWLLSRGVDLDLIVQLYASWAVLVPCCGERLRRLRRAAGALQVAFMLNIAASGNLSFLNHLTVVPSLSCLDDACWRPLARRCPRALAALVAEPAAALGKAEPPPSRLARAARVLLDCALLGVVGWLSWPVLANLLELGGGRQAMNASFGAFKLVNTYGAFGSVGEARYEPIVEFPCKPGAVTRRPCFCAPYHYRLDWNIWFLGFKPHQSMLQRRERWLFAFLLKLLAADPPALSLLAAGAADGAAFRDPEPPHARKAPRYAKVDMYRYSMAEPLWLLAARWWRAPATPLVWWSRAYEEQLVPAVTVGPRGELVRAEEPRKERPKARETQTPPPVDEEPQCALWTSMGECERNPRFMAQRCARACASQ
;
A
#
# COMPACT_ATOMS: atom_id res chain seq x y z
N MET A 1 15.78 -21.08 9.49
CA MET A 1 16.68 -21.68 10.49
C MET A 1 17.78 -20.68 10.78
N LEU A 2 17.99 -20.31 12.04
CA LEU A 2 19.09 -19.44 12.45
C LEU A 2 20.20 -20.31 13.05
N ARG A 3 21.44 -20.16 12.55
CA ARG A 3 22.65 -20.70 13.18
C ARG A 3 23.29 -19.59 13.99
N VAL A 4 23.48 -19.80 15.28
CA VAL A 4 24.18 -18.87 16.17
C VAL A 4 25.51 -19.50 16.57
N SER A 5 26.60 -18.77 16.35
CA SER A 5 27.95 -19.14 16.80
C SER A 5 28.22 -18.45 18.14
N LEU A 6 28.58 -19.22 19.17
CA LEU A 6 28.81 -18.69 20.52
C LEU A 6 30.12 -17.87 20.58
N PRO A 7 30.17 -16.77 21.36
CA PRO A 7 31.40 -16.02 21.59
C PRO A 7 32.40 -16.82 22.44
N LEU A 8 33.70 -16.54 22.25
CA LEU A 8 34.78 -17.12 23.05
C LEU A 8 34.66 -16.66 24.51
N GLY A 9 34.22 -17.55 25.40
CA GLY A 9 34.19 -17.30 26.85
C GLY A 9 32.94 -17.75 27.61
N ALA A 10 31.84 -18.11 26.93
CA ALA A 10 30.60 -18.56 27.57
C ALA A 10 30.80 -19.86 28.37
N GLN A 11 30.28 -19.92 29.60
CA GLN A 11 30.39 -21.08 30.50
C GLN A 11 29.04 -21.80 30.66
N ALA A 12 29.10 -23.06 31.13
CA ALA A 12 27.92 -23.89 31.33
C ALA A 12 26.99 -23.26 32.37
N GLY A 13 25.72 -23.03 32.00
CA GLY A 13 24.72 -22.39 32.86
C GLY A 13 24.32 -20.97 32.45
N ASP A 14 25.00 -20.36 31.48
CA ASP A 14 24.64 -19.03 30.98
C ASP A 14 23.29 -19.06 30.23
N ARG A 15 22.43 -18.09 30.55
CA ARG A 15 21.09 -17.90 29.96
C ARG A 15 21.20 -16.94 28.77
N ILE A 16 20.77 -17.39 27.60
CA ILE A 16 20.78 -16.56 26.39
C ILE A 16 19.34 -16.20 26.06
N ASP A 17 19.03 -14.91 26.13
CA ASP A 17 17.72 -14.37 25.78
C ASP A 17 17.70 -14.04 24.29
N VAL A 18 16.76 -14.65 23.57
CA VAL A 18 16.53 -14.41 22.15
C VAL A 18 15.19 -13.68 22.01
N GLU A 19 15.27 -12.44 21.57
CA GLU A 19 14.11 -11.59 21.33
C GLU A 19 13.69 -11.70 19.86
N THR A 20 12.45 -12.11 19.62
CA THR A 20 11.87 -12.11 18.26
C THR A 20 11.08 -10.82 18.01
N ALA A 21 10.89 -10.45 16.75
CA ALA A 21 10.17 -9.24 16.35
C ALA A 21 8.69 -9.17 16.82
N SER A 22 8.14 -10.28 17.34
CA SER A 22 6.81 -10.35 17.95
C SER A 22 6.80 -10.07 19.47
N GLY A 23 7.93 -9.68 20.07
CA GLY A 23 8.04 -9.35 21.50
C GLY A 23 8.01 -10.57 22.44
N ALA A 24 8.19 -11.79 21.93
CA ALA A 24 8.26 -12.98 22.76
C ALA A 24 9.71 -13.25 23.18
N CYS A 25 10.05 -12.97 24.45
CA CYS A 25 11.32 -13.40 25.04
C CYS A 25 11.31 -14.92 25.28
N SER A 26 12.15 -15.65 24.55
CA SER A 26 12.42 -17.06 24.85
C SER A 26 13.84 -17.19 25.39
N SER A 27 13.99 -17.74 26.60
CA SER A 27 15.30 -17.96 27.21
C SER A 27 15.79 -19.38 26.94
N VAL A 28 16.98 -19.52 26.36
CA VAL A 28 17.63 -20.82 26.15
C VAL A 28 18.75 -21.00 27.16
N VAL A 29 18.70 -22.10 27.93
CA VAL A 29 19.75 -22.48 28.89
C VAL A 29 20.71 -23.44 28.22
N LEU A 30 22.01 -23.13 28.28
CA LEU A 30 23.04 -24.01 27.72
C LEU A 30 23.12 -25.33 28.52
N PRO A 31 23.01 -26.51 27.87
CA PRO A 31 23.08 -27.79 28.56
C PRO A 31 24.49 -28.03 29.15
N GLN A 32 24.56 -28.65 30.33
CA GLN A 32 25.82 -28.97 30.99
C GLN A 32 26.63 -29.94 30.11
N GLY A 33 27.87 -29.55 29.76
CA GLY A 33 28.82 -30.39 29.02
C GLY A 33 28.96 -30.13 27.52
N ALA A 34 28.40 -29.04 26.96
CA ALA A 34 28.59 -28.71 25.54
C ALA A 34 30.06 -28.38 25.20
N PRO A 35 30.68 -29.03 24.19
CA PRO A 35 32.07 -28.77 23.83
C PRO A 35 32.25 -27.39 23.18
N ARG A 36 33.42 -26.78 23.38
CA ARG A 36 33.80 -25.47 22.79
C ARG A 36 33.65 -25.53 21.27
N GLY A 37 32.75 -24.71 20.71
CA GLY A 37 32.45 -24.66 19.27
C GLY A 37 31.10 -25.26 18.84
N ALA A 38 30.24 -25.68 19.77
CA ALA A 38 28.91 -26.21 19.43
C ALA A 38 28.02 -25.19 18.70
N THR A 39 27.32 -25.64 17.65
CA THR A 39 26.34 -24.84 16.89
C THR A 39 24.94 -25.20 17.35
N LEU A 40 24.20 -24.24 17.91
CA LEU A 40 22.79 -24.43 18.26
C LEU A 40 21.89 -24.06 17.08
N THR A 41 20.92 -24.93 16.77
CA THR A 41 19.96 -24.74 15.68
C THR A 41 18.59 -24.49 16.28
N LEU A 42 18.07 -23.27 16.14
CA LEU A 42 16.72 -22.90 16.57
C LEU A 42 15.76 -22.95 15.38
N ALA A 43 14.67 -23.72 15.54
CA ALA A 43 13.56 -23.78 14.59
C ALA A 43 12.48 -22.77 15.01
N LEU A 44 12.33 -21.68 14.25
CA LEU A 44 11.23 -20.73 14.42
C LEU A 44 9.99 -21.22 13.65
N PRO A 45 8.75 -20.98 14.15
CA PRO A 45 7.52 -21.32 13.44
C PRO A 45 7.37 -20.48 12.15
N GLN A 46 6.85 -21.12 11.08
CA GLN A 46 6.88 -20.63 9.68
C GLN A 46 5.97 -19.43 9.34
N ASN A 47 5.39 -18.72 10.31
CA ASN A 47 4.41 -17.65 10.06
C ASN A 47 4.94 -16.21 10.26
N ALA A 48 6.25 -15.99 10.35
CA ALA A 48 6.82 -14.65 10.28
C ALA A 48 6.95 -14.21 8.82
N ALA A 49 6.31 -13.09 8.46
CA ALA A 49 6.42 -12.51 7.13
C ALA A 49 7.87 -12.11 6.82
N ASP A 50 8.29 -12.20 5.56
CA ASP A 50 9.68 -12.04 5.09
C ASP A 50 10.38 -10.70 5.43
N ASN A 51 9.71 -9.75 6.10
CA ASN A 51 10.32 -8.52 6.64
C ASN A 51 10.94 -8.70 8.04
N ASP A 52 10.66 -9.78 8.76
CA ASP A 52 11.11 -9.97 10.15
C ASP A 52 12.54 -10.53 10.27
N VAL A 53 13.18 -10.91 9.16
CA VAL A 53 14.54 -11.50 9.16
C VAL A 53 15.64 -10.44 9.25
N GLU A 54 15.31 -9.15 9.10
CA GLU A 54 16.29 -8.05 9.13
C GLU A 54 16.81 -7.73 10.53
N ARG A 55 16.19 -8.27 11.60
CA ARG A 55 16.60 -8.01 12.98
C ARG A 55 17.02 -9.28 13.71
N VAL A 56 18.29 -9.65 13.50
CA VAL A 56 19.08 -10.34 14.51
C VAL A 56 20.28 -9.45 14.81
N LEU A 57 20.09 -8.51 15.73
CA LEU A 57 21.16 -7.68 16.27
C LEU A 57 21.95 -8.51 17.27
N LEU A 58 23.04 -9.14 16.82
CA LEU A 58 24.14 -9.43 17.73
C LEU A 58 24.75 -8.09 18.11
N ARG A 59 24.42 -7.58 19.30
CA ARG A 59 25.19 -6.51 19.94
C ARG A 59 26.58 -7.06 20.25
N THR A 60 27.49 -6.95 19.29
CA THR A 60 28.92 -6.97 19.52
C THR A 60 29.47 -5.72 18.87
N GLY A 61 29.60 -4.66 19.65
CA GLY A 61 30.23 -3.43 19.20
C GLY A 61 31.74 -3.63 19.05
N GLN A 62 32.24 -3.27 17.86
CA GLN A 62 33.63 -2.93 17.46
C GLN A 62 34.54 -3.98 16.77
N PRO A 63 35.35 -3.55 15.76
CA PRO A 63 36.50 -4.27 15.19
C PRO A 63 37.81 -4.00 16.01
N PRO A 64 38.94 -4.69 15.75
CA PRO A 64 39.90 -5.06 16.79
C PRO A 64 40.99 -4.00 17.07
N GLY A 65 41.29 -3.79 18.36
CA GLY A 65 42.53 -3.14 18.80
C GLY A 65 42.44 -2.38 20.14
N ALA A 66 42.89 -3.03 21.22
CA ALA A 66 43.47 -2.50 22.46
C ALA A 66 42.83 -1.28 23.21
N VAL A 67 42.21 -1.59 24.35
CA VAL A 67 42.32 -0.95 25.69
C VAL A 67 42.04 0.56 25.84
N ALA A 68 40.93 0.92 26.51
CA ALA A 68 40.87 1.58 27.84
C ALA A 68 39.44 2.11 28.11
N LEU A 69 38.89 1.73 29.26
CA LEU A 69 37.57 2.10 29.79
C LEU A 69 37.70 3.25 30.79
N GLU A 70 36.87 4.28 30.69
CA GLU A 70 36.20 4.99 31.80
C GLU A 70 34.83 5.44 31.22
N ALA A 71 33.72 4.73 31.48
CA ALA A 71 32.75 4.93 32.58
C ALA A 71 32.27 6.40 32.64
N GLU A 72 31.01 6.75 32.39
CA GLU A 72 29.74 6.42 33.07
C GLU A 72 28.58 6.72 32.10
N SER A 73 27.37 6.16 32.11
CA SER A 73 26.62 5.33 33.05
C SER A 73 25.45 4.65 32.29
N VAL A 74 25.15 3.41 32.66
CA VAL A 74 24.02 2.58 32.24
C VAL A 74 23.27 2.18 33.51
N ALA A 75 21.94 2.41 33.56
CA ALA A 75 20.95 1.61 34.33
C ALA A 75 19.54 2.12 34.00
N VAL A 76 18.67 1.37 33.30
CA VAL A 76 17.76 0.27 33.72
C VAL A 76 16.33 0.76 34.00
N CYS A 77 15.39 0.22 33.24
CA CYS A 77 13.96 0.23 33.49
C CYS A 77 13.60 -0.63 34.71
N ALA A 78 12.88 -0.07 35.68
CA ALA A 78 11.67 -0.62 36.32
C ALA A 78 11.41 0.05 37.68
N SER A 79 10.34 0.85 37.78
CA SER A 79 9.54 1.11 38.99
C SER A 79 8.61 2.31 38.74
N LEU A 80 7.29 2.11 38.79
CA LEU A 80 6.30 3.13 39.22
C LEU A 80 4.92 2.46 39.37
N VAL A 81 4.76 1.80 40.52
CA VAL A 81 3.53 1.87 41.33
C VAL A 81 3.84 2.84 42.47
N ASP A 82 2.84 3.64 42.83
CA ASP A 82 2.78 4.67 43.87
C ASP A 82 3.41 6.04 43.59
N GLY A 83 2.53 7.04 43.68
CA GLY A 83 2.86 8.44 43.61
C GLY A 83 3.30 9.01 44.96
N THR A 84 4.17 10.01 44.92
CA THR A 84 4.03 11.29 45.63
C THR A 84 5.16 12.23 45.24
N LEU A 85 4.78 13.49 45.09
CA LEU A 85 5.54 14.73 44.84
C LEU A 85 7.01 14.78 45.30
N ARG A 86 7.88 15.37 44.45
CA ARG A 86 8.70 16.54 44.83
C ARG A 86 9.23 17.29 43.61
N ALA A 87 8.91 18.58 43.57
CA ALA A 87 9.43 19.56 42.64
C ALA A 87 10.90 19.88 42.93
N SER A 88 11.68 20.14 41.88
CA SER A 88 12.98 20.81 41.94
C SER A 88 12.94 21.93 40.91
N GLU A 89 13.04 23.15 41.42
CA GLU A 89 13.14 24.41 40.70
C GLU A 89 14.54 24.53 40.07
N ASP A 90 14.61 24.78 38.77
CA ASP A 90 15.48 25.81 38.17
C ASP A 90 15.16 25.93 36.67
N ASP A 91 15.37 27.13 36.12
CA ASP A 91 15.11 27.58 34.74
C ASP A 91 13.69 28.08 34.42
N GLY A 92 13.38 29.23 35.03
CA GLY A 92 12.25 30.10 34.74
C GLY A 92 12.38 30.84 33.40
N GLU A 93 11.98 30.20 32.31
CA GLU A 93 11.45 30.90 31.13
C GLU A 93 10.43 30.06 30.32
N GLY A 94 10.36 28.74 30.57
CA GLY A 94 9.34 27.84 30.00
C GLY A 94 7.98 27.84 30.72
N ALA A 95 7.92 28.24 32.00
CA ALA A 95 6.69 28.17 32.80
C ALA A 95 5.63 29.22 32.43
N ARG A 96 6.03 30.37 31.84
CA ARG A 96 5.08 31.40 31.36
C ARG A 96 4.46 31.04 30.00
N ALA A 97 5.14 30.25 29.18
CA ALA A 97 4.59 29.74 27.91
C ALA A 97 3.61 28.57 28.14
N ALA A 98 3.87 27.72 29.16
CA ALA A 98 2.95 26.65 29.56
C ALA A 98 1.69 27.16 30.27
N ALA A 99 1.78 28.23 31.08
CA ALA A 99 0.61 28.85 31.70
C ALA A 99 -0.31 29.57 30.69
N ALA A 100 0.25 30.14 29.62
CA ALA A 100 -0.52 30.75 28.53
C ALA A 100 -1.18 29.70 27.61
N ALA A 101 -0.59 28.50 27.47
CA ALA A 101 -1.19 27.39 26.75
C ALA A 101 -2.26 26.64 27.57
N ALA A 102 -2.12 26.60 28.90
CA ALA A 102 -3.11 26.00 29.81
C ALA A 102 -4.38 26.87 29.99
N ALA A 103 -4.28 28.20 29.83
CA ALA A 103 -5.42 29.12 29.89
C ALA A 103 -6.30 29.12 28.63
N ALA A 104 -5.86 28.48 27.53
CA ALA A 104 -6.63 28.39 26.29
C ALA A 104 -7.48 27.09 26.17
N PHE A 105 -7.40 26.19 27.16
CA PHE A 105 -8.11 24.90 27.15
C PHE A 105 -9.13 24.70 28.29
N SER A 106 -9.44 25.74 29.07
CA SER A 106 -10.46 25.69 30.12
C SER A 106 -11.73 26.48 29.73
N SER A 107 -12.49 25.94 28.77
CA SER A 107 -13.91 26.30 28.62
C SER A 107 -14.75 25.40 29.54
N PRO A 108 -15.55 25.93 30.49
CA PRO A 108 -16.29 25.13 31.47
C PRO A 108 -17.60 24.52 30.92
N LEU A 109 -17.75 24.34 29.60
CA LEU A 109 -19.03 23.93 28.99
C LEU A 109 -19.10 22.47 28.51
N GLU A 110 -17.99 21.74 28.46
CA GLU A 110 -18.01 20.33 27.98
C GLU A 110 -18.44 19.28 29.03
N PRO A 111 -18.16 19.41 30.35
CA PRO A 111 -18.59 18.38 31.31
C PRO A 111 -20.12 18.34 31.53
N ALA A 112 -20.79 19.49 31.41
CA ALA A 112 -22.25 19.58 31.55
C ALA A 112 -23.00 18.98 30.34
N ALA A 113 -22.44 19.13 29.13
CA ALA A 113 -23.01 18.55 27.92
C ALA A 113 -22.85 17.02 27.87
N SER A 114 -21.78 16.47 28.47
CA SER A 114 -21.56 15.03 28.54
C SER A 114 -22.44 14.34 29.59
N ALA A 115 -22.77 14.99 30.71
CA ALA A 115 -23.65 14.41 31.73
C ALA A 115 -25.13 14.34 31.28
N LEU A 116 -25.56 15.26 30.41
CA LEU A 116 -26.89 15.25 29.80
C LEU A 116 -27.08 14.16 28.72
N GLN A 117 -25.98 13.61 28.18
CA GLN A 117 -26.04 12.59 27.14
C GLN A 117 -25.98 11.14 27.66
N SER A 118 -25.59 10.89 28.91
CA SER A 118 -25.36 9.53 29.42
C SER A 118 -26.34 9.02 30.49
N GLY A 119 -27.36 9.79 30.88
CA GLY A 119 -28.44 9.30 31.75
C GLY A 119 -27.97 8.80 33.13
N VAL A 120 -26.89 9.37 33.67
CA VAL A 120 -26.41 9.05 35.02
C VAL A 120 -27.08 10.00 36.01
N THR A 121 -27.75 9.43 37.01
CA THR A 121 -28.36 10.18 38.13
C THR A 121 -27.30 10.99 38.86
N ILE A 122 -27.50 12.31 38.90
CA ILE A 122 -26.60 13.25 39.58
C ILE A 122 -26.85 13.13 41.09
N ASP A 123 -25.80 12.85 41.85
CA ASP A 123 -25.81 12.83 43.31
C ASP A 123 -26.12 14.23 43.88
N GLU A 124 -27.13 14.31 44.74
CA GLU A 124 -27.65 15.55 45.34
C GLU A 124 -26.56 16.26 46.18
N HIS A 125 -25.60 15.50 46.71
CA HIS A 125 -24.47 16.02 47.47
C HIS A 125 -23.45 16.75 46.59
N ALA A 126 -23.21 16.26 45.36
CA ALA A 126 -22.30 16.86 44.39
C ALA A 126 -22.85 18.17 43.80
N MET A 127 -24.17 18.24 43.58
CA MET A 127 -24.85 19.47 43.10
C MET A 127 -24.77 20.59 44.14
N THR A 128 -24.89 20.25 45.42
CA THR A 128 -24.83 21.22 46.53
C THR A 128 -23.42 21.80 46.69
N GLN A 129 -22.36 21.00 46.51
CA GLN A 129 -20.97 21.48 46.52
C GLN A 129 -20.63 22.34 45.28
N PHE A 130 -21.21 22.02 44.12
CA PHE A 130 -21.03 22.79 42.88
C PHE A 130 -21.68 24.17 42.98
N LEU A 131 -22.91 24.26 43.50
CA LEU A 131 -23.60 25.54 43.69
C LEU A 131 -22.89 26.46 44.69
N ALA A 132 -22.19 25.91 45.69
CA ALA A 132 -21.39 26.70 46.63
C ALA A 132 -20.23 27.48 45.97
N HIS A 133 -19.73 27.04 44.80
CA HIS A 133 -18.60 27.67 44.09
C HIS A 133 -19.01 28.66 42.98
N VAL A 134 -20.31 28.89 42.77
CA VAL A 134 -20.82 29.82 41.76
C VAL A 134 -21.05 31.20 42.38
N ASP A 135 -20.11 32.13 42.27
CA ASP A 135 -20.18 33.46 42.93
C ASP A 135 -21.32 34.39 42.44
N ASP A 136 -22.10 33.98 41.43
CA ASP A 136 -23.14 34.78 40.80
C ASP A 136 -24.55 34.22 41.12
N ALA A 137 -25.35 34.99 41.84
CA ALA A 137 -26.64 34.58 42.38
C ALA A 137 -27.70 34.28 41.29
N ASP A 138 -27.67 34.98 40.15
CA ASP A 138 -28.61 34.75 39.05
C ASP A 138 -28.30 33.44 38.31
N LYS A 139 -27.01 33.08 38.23
CA LYS A 139 -26.57 31.82 37.62
C LYS A 139 -26.86 30.61 38.51
N ARG A 140 -26.82 30.76 39.84
CA ARG A 140 -27.27 29.72 40.78
C ARG A 140 -28.75 29.40 40.62
N SER A 141 -29.61 30.41 40.42
CA SER A 141 -31.06 30.22 40.21
C SER A 141 -31.37 29.48 38.91
N GLN A 142 -30.71 29.85 37.81
CA GLN A 142 -30.95 29.24 36.50
C GLN A 142 -30.51 27.78 36.43
N VAL A 143 -29.43 27.42 37.14
CA VAL A 143 -28.96 26.03 37.21
C VAL A 143 -29.89 25.16 38.07
N ALA A 144 -30.46 25.72 39.14
CA ALA A 144 -31.43 25.03 39.99
C ALA A 144 -32.76 24.74 39.24
N ASP A 145 -33.24 25.70 38.43
CA ASP A 145 -34.47 25.53 37.64
C ASP A 145 -34.32 24.49 36.52
N VAL A 146 -33.14 24.41 35.89
CA VAL A 146 -32.84 23.41 34.86
C VAL A 146 -32.72 22.01 35.47
N ALA A 147 -32.14 21.89 36.66
CA ALA A 147 -32.06 20.61 37.38
C ALA A 147 -33.45 20.12 37.82
N ALA A 148 -34.33 21.01 38.28
CA ALA A 148 -35.71 20.68 38.65
C ALA A 148 -36.56 20.24 37.43
N ALA A 149 -36.37 20.89 36.28
CA ALA A 149 -37.04 20.51 35.03
C ALA A 149 -36.57 19.13 34.52
N ALA A 150 -35.28 18.82 34.63
CA ALA A 150 -34.72 17.52 34.24
C ALA A 150 -35.18 16.37 35.16
N ALA A 151 -35.29 16.61 36.47
CA ALA A 151 -35.80 15.63 37.43
C ALA A 151 -37.28 15.29 37.17
N THR A 152 -38.09 16.28 36.77
CA THR A 152 -39.51 16.11 36.45
C THR A 152 -39.73 15.31 35.15
N ALA A 153 -38.84 15.49 34.17
CA ALA A 153 -38.85 14.75 32.90
C ALA A 153 -38.39 13.27 33.08
N ALA A 154 -37.44 13.02 33.98
CA ALA A 154 -37.01 11.65 34.30
C ALA A 154 -38.09 10.86 35.05
N ALA A 155 -38.85 11.50 35.95
CA ALA A 155 -39.94 10.87 36.69
C ALA A 155 -41.14 10.46 35.80
N THR A 156 -41.35 11.15 34.67
CA THR A 156 -42.43 10.83 33.70
C THR A 156 -42.07 9.70 32.74
N ALA A 157 -40.79 9.33 32.62
CA ALA A 157 -40.32 8.26 31.74
C ALA A 157 -40.36 6.84 32.36
N ALA A 158 -40.67 6.71 33.66
CA ALA A 158 -40.54 5.46 34.41
C ALA A 158 -41.86 4.72 34.74
N ALA A 159 -42.98 5.02 34.08
CA ALA A 159 -44.25 4.29 34.27
C ALA A 159 -44.52 3.31 33.10
N PRO A 160 -44.83 2.02 33.34
CA PRO A 160 -44.92 1.02 32.28
C PRO A 160 -46.24 1.12 31.50
N THR A 161 -46.13 0.93 30.19
CA THR A 161 -47.23 0.83 29.21
C THR A 161 -48.05 -0.43 29.40
N ALA A 162 -49.38 -0.29 29.53
CA ALA A 162 -50.35 -1.35 29.31
C ALA A 162 -51.47 -0.88 28.36
N THR A 163 -51.71 -1.68 27.32
CA THR A 163 -52.99 -1.91 26.60
C THR A 163 -53.51 -0.79 25.66
N THR A 164 -53.39 -1.00 24.34
CA THR A 164 -54.42 -1.50 23.34
C THR A 164 -55.18 -0.35 22.66
N ALA A 165 -55.11 -0.17 21.33
CA ALA A 165 -55.64 -1.02 20.25
C ALA A 165 -57.13 -1.35 20.43
N ALA A 166 -58.00 -0.57 19.80
CA ALA A 166 -59.41 -0.90 19.64
C ALA A 166 -59.96 -0.35 18.32
N THR A 167 -60.10 -1.24 17.34
CA THR A 167 -61.17 -1.20 16.33
C THR A 167 -61.46 -2.64 15.91
N ALA A 168 -62.54 -3.23 16.41
CA ALA A 168 -63.37 -4.19 15.69
C ALA A 168 -64.63 -4.55 16.49
N THR A 169 -65.77 -4.39 15.80
CA THR A 169 -67.01 -5.19 15.84
C THR A 169 -67.91 -5.19 17.07
N ALA A 170 -69.15 -4.79 16.80
CA ALA A 170 -70.34 -4.98 17.61
C ALA A 170 -70.83 -6.43 17.59
N ALA A 171 -71.30 -6.93 18.75
CA ALA A 171 -72.51 -7.76 18.91
C ALA A 171 -72.70 -8.18 20.38
N ASP A 172 -73.96 -8.12 20.81
CA ASP A 172 -74.66 -8.92 21.82
C ASP A 172 -74.51 -8.75 23.35
N ALA A 173 -75.71 -8.69 23.96
CA ALA A 173 -76.17 -9.09 25.31
C ALA A 173 -75.66 -8.28 26.54
N ALA A 174 -76.47 -7.59 27.36
CA ALA A 174 -77.70 -7.90 28.12
C ALA A 174 -77.43 -8.17 29.63
N ALA A 175 -78.33 -7.61 30.48
CA ALA A 175 -78.56 -7.83 31.93
C ALA A 175 -77.62 -7.11 32.94
N ALA A 176 -78.10 -6.13 33.73
CA ALA A 176 -78.82 -6.22 35.04
C ALA A 176 -77.83 -6.46 36.22
N ALA A 177 -77.91 -5.90 37.43
CA ALA A 177 -78.86 -5.10 38.21
C ALA A 177 -78.11 -4.45 39.42
N ASP A 178 -78.73 -3.44 40.06
CA ASP A 178 -78.95 -3.22 41.53
C ASP A 178 -77.87 -3.60 42.57
N ALA A 179 -77.73 -2.99 43.76
CA ALA A 179 -78.27 -1.84 44.50
C ALA A 179 -77.54 -1.82 45.89
N ASP A 180 -77.55 -0.69 46.61
CA ASP A 180 -77.58 -0.51 48.10
C ASP A 180 -76.58 -1.26 49.02
N ALA A 181 -76.26 -0.90 50.27
CA ALA A 181 -76.29 0.27 51.15
C ALA A 181 -75.57 -0.15 52.46
N ASP A 182 -75.12 0.83 53.28
CA ASP A 182 -74.85 0.77 54.75
C ASP A 182 -73.77 -0.21 55.29
N ALA A 183 -73.08 -0.03 56.43
CA ALA A 183 -72.73 1.04 57.37
C ALA A 183 -71.76 0.39 58.40
N ASP A 184 -71.11 1.23 59.23
CA ASP A 184 -70.54 0.94 60.57
C ASP A 184 -69.05 0.54 60.81
N ALA A 185 -68.48 1.35 61.72
CA ALA A 185 -67.58 1.04 62.85
C ALA A 185 -66.10 1.53 62.82
N ALA A 186 -65.81 2.41 63.79
CA ALA A 186 -64.58 3.05 64.26
C ALA A 186 -63.37 2.11 64.52
N SER A 187 -62.10 2.53 64.57
CA SER A 187 -61.52 3.60 65.41
C SER A 187 -60.01 3.88 65.11
N ASP A 188 -59.62 5.13 65.35
CA ASP A 188 -58.34 5.70 65.84
C ASP A 188 -56.96 5.37 65.20
N ALA A 189 -56.38 6.37 64.51
CA ALA A 189 -55.10 7.02 64.88
C ALA A 189 -54.74 8.16 63.87
N ALA A 190 -54.26 9.29 64.41
CA ALA A 190 -54.09 10.59 63.74
C ALA A 190 -52.88 10.69 62.77
N ALA A 191 -52.99 11.54 61.72
CA ALA A 191 -52.09 12.67 61.44
C ALA A 191 -52.25 13.26 60.01
N ALA A 192 -52.22 14.61 59.94
CA ALA A 192 -52.00 15.48 58.78
C ALA A 192 -53.07 15.52 57.65
N ALA A 193 -53.75 16.67 57.54
CA ALA A 193 -54.73 16.96 56.50
C ALA A 193 -54.10 17.08 55.09
N PRO A 194 -54.70 16.47 54.05
CA PRO A 194 -54.29 16.69 52.67
C PRO A 194 -54.76 18.07 52.17
N PRO A 195 -54.07 18.70 51.19
CA PRO A 195 -54.48 19.98 50.64
C PRO A 195 -55.82 19.85 49.89
N PRO A 196 -56.61 20.95 49.79
CA PRO A 196 -57.95 20.91 49.23
C PRO A 196 -57.94 20.45 47.76
N THR A 197 -58.82 19.49 47.46
CA THR A 197 -59.02 18.96 46.12
C THR A 197 -59.75 19.99 45.26
N LYS A 198 -59.04 20.54 44.27
CA LYS A 198 -59.57 21.52 43.30
C LYS A 198 -60.90 21.03 42.69
N SER A 199 -61.85 21.95 42.52
CA SER A 199 -63.16 21.68 41.91
C SER A 199 -63.01 21.21 40.45
N LYS A 200 -64.02 20.54 39.89
CA LYS A 200 -63.98 20.03 38.50
C LYS A 200 -63.79 21.17 37.49
N GLU A 201 -64.35 22.35 37.77
CA GLU A 201 -64.18 23.56 36.96
C GLU A 201 -62.77 24.14 37.10
N GLU A 202 -62.18 24.14 38.29
CA GLU A 202 -60.77 24.54 38.47
C GLU A 202 -59.79 23.56 37.82
N ARG A 203 -60.10 22.25 37.82
CA ARG A 203 -59.30 21.25 37.09
C ARG A 203 -59.44 21.41 35.58
N LEU A 204 -60.63 21.75 35.07
CA LEU A 204 -60.83 22.06 33.66
C LEU A 204 -60.09 23.35 33.28
N ALA A 205 -60.17 24.39 34.10
CA ALA A 205 -59.46 25.65 33.88
C ALA A 205 -57.93 25.49 33.97
N ASP A 206 -57.43 24.58 34.84
CA ASP A 206 -56.02 24.24 34.89
C ASP A 206 -55.58 23.35 33.73
N LEU A 207 -56.46 22.47 33.20
CA LEU A 207 -56.23 21.71 31.98
C LEU A 207 -56.23 22.60 30.73
N ASP A 208 -57.11 23.60 30.67
CA ASP A 208 -57.14 24.58 29.58
C ASP A 208 -55.92 25.50 29.67
N ARG A 209 -55.54 25.98 30.87
CA ARG A 209 -54.27 26.68 31.07
C ARG A 209 -53.05 25.82 30.75
N ALA A 210 -53.08 24.52 31.05
CA ALA A 210 -52.01 23.59 30.71
C ALA A 210 -51.96 23.31 29.20
N ARG A 211 -53.10 23.21 28.52
CA ARG A 211 -53.20 23.12 27.06
C ARG A 211 -52.73 24.40 26.38
N GLU A 212 -53.05 25.55 26.94
CA GLU A 212 -52.68 26.86 26.40
C GLU A 212 -51.19 27.15 26.64
N ARG A 213 -50.65 26.72 27.79
CA ARG A 213 -49.20 26.68 28.06
C ARG A 213 -48.49 25.67 27.16
N PHE A 214 -49.06 24.48 26.94
CA PHE A 214 -48.49 23.49 26.03
C PHE A 214 -48.56 23.94 24.57
N ALA A 215 -49.61 24.65 24.17
CA ALA A 215 -49.75 25.27 22.86
C ALA A 215 -48.81 26.48 22.71
N GLN A 216 -48.56 27.26 23.78
CA GLN A 216 -47.53 28.29 23.80
C GLN A 216 -46.12 27.69 23.75
N SER A 217 -45.87 26.58 24.44
CA SER A 217 -44.62 25.81 24.37
C SER A 217 -44.43 25.19 22.99
N LEU A 218 -45.49 24.67 22.36
CA LEU A 218 -45.49 24.18 20.98
C LEU A 218 -45.29 25.31 19.98
N ARG A 219 -45.82 26.52 20.21
CA ARG A 219 -45.52 27.71 19.41
C ARG A 219 -44.12 28.26 19.68
N LEU A 220 -43.55 28.03 20.86
CA LEU A 220 -42.14 28.28 21.16
C LEU A 220 -41.23 27.21 20.55
N VAL A 221 -41.69 25.97 20.40
CA VAL A 221 -40.96 24.87 19.73
C VAL A 221 -41.10 24.94 18.21
N GLU A 222 -42.26 25.34 17.68
CA GLU A 222 -42.48 25.72 16.27
C GLU A 222 -41.77 27.04 15.98
N GLY A 223 -41.76 27.97 16.94
CA GLY A 223 -40.93 29.17 16.96
C GLY A 223 -39.45 28.82 16.95
N ILE A 224 -38.98 27.82 17.72
CA ILE A 224 -37.60 27.30 17.68
C ILE A 224 -37.32 26.55 16.37
N ASN A 225 -38.33 25.94 15.74
CA ASN A 225 -38.23 25.41 14.39
C ASN A 225 -38.15 26.55 13.34
N GLU A 226 -38.63 27.74 13.69
CA GLU A 226 -38.40 29.01 13.00
C GLU A 226 -37.17 29.80 13.54
N THR A 227 -36.51 29.36 14.62
CA THR A 227 -35.23 29.88 15.14
C THR A 227 -34.03 28.93 14.92
N ILE A 228 -34.21 27.83 14.18
CA ILE A 228 -33.14 27.17 13.41
C ILE A 228 -33.13 27.58 11.91
N PRO A 229 -33.21 28.88 11.53
CA PRO A 229 -32.76 29.34 10.22
C PRO A 229 -31.24 29.50 10.17
N PHE A 230 -30.48 29.34 11.26
CA PHE A 230 -29.02 29.44 11.16
C PHE A 230 -28.35 28.23 10.51
N LEU A 231 -29.00 27.06 10.47
CA LEU A 231 -28.51 25.89 9.71
C LEU A 231 -29.30 25.64 8.42
N ALA A 232 -30.48 26.25 8.24
CA ALA A 232 -31.31 26.08 7.05
C ALA A 232 -31.46 27.34 6.16
N THR A 233 -31.14 28.55 6.65
CA THR A 233 -31.20 29.82 5.90
C THR A 233 -29.97 30.69 6.12
N VAL A 234 -28.78 30.09 6.27
CA VAL A 234 -27.63 30.77 5.69
C VAL A 234 -27.77 30.57 4.19
N ASP A 235 -28.43 31.52 3.54
CA ASP A 235 -28.22 31.78 2.12
C ASP A 235 -26.75 32.20 1.96
N PHE A 236 -25.86 31.21 1.98
CA PHE A 236 -24.64 31.30 1.22
C PHE A 236 -25.11 31.57 -0.20
N PRO A 237 -24.73 32.69 -0.85
CA PRO A 237 -25.09 32.91 -2.25
C PRO A 237 -24.82 31.61 -3.01
N SER A 238 -25.87 31.06 -3.61
CA SER A 238 -25.92 29.71 -4.15
C SER A 238 -24.96 29.56 -5.34
N PHE A 239 -23.69 29.34 -5.03
CA PHE A 239 -22.73 28.74 -5.93
C PHE A 239 -22.53 27.28 -5.53
N ALA A 240 -23.62 26.51 -5.49
CA ALA A 240 -23.57 25.08 -5.18
C ALA A 240 -22.62 24.40 -6.18
N GLU A 241 -21.45 23.95 -5.70
CA GLU A 241 -20.52 23.18 -6.53
C GLU A 241 -21.22 21.88 -6.94
N THR A 242 -21.33 21.54 -8.22
CA THR A 242 -21.81 20.22 -8.64
C THR A 242 -20.62 19.37 -9.11
N PHE A 243 -20.71 18.05 -8.99
CA PHE A 243 -19.65 17.10 -9.35
C PHE A 243 -20.17 15.95 -10.24
N VAL A 244 -21.27 16.17 -10.96
CA VAL A 244 -21.88 15.16 -11.83
C VAL A 244 -20.93 14.78 -12.96
N VAL A 245 -20.34 15.78 -13.64
CA VAL A 245 -19.37 15.57 -14.71
C VAL A 245 -18.11 14.93 -14.14
N THR A 246 -17.61 15.46 -13.02
CA THR A 246 -16.41 14.92 -12.36
C THR A 246 -16.56 13.44 -12.00
N LYS A 247 -17.70 13.04 -11.42
CA LYS A 247 -18.01 11.63 -11.12
C LYS A 247 -17.92 10.75 -12.36
N HIS A 248 -18.50 11.20 -13.47
CA HIS A 248 -18.47 10.46 -14.74
C HIS A 248 -17.05 10.33 -15.30
N VAL A 249 -16.27 11.41 -15.27
CA VAL A 249 -14.88 11.38 -15.74
C VAL A 249 -14.02 10.47 -14.86
N MET A 250 -14.18 10.54 -13.54
CA MET A 250 -13.48 9.67 -12.59
C MET A 250 -13.77 8.18 -12.86
N LEU A 251 -15.05 7.81 -13.00
CA LEU A 251 -15.45 6.42 -13.23
C LEU A 251 -15.02 5.92 -14.61
N ARG A 252 -15.12 6.73 -15.67
CA ARG A 252 -14.66 6.35 -17.01
C ARG A 252 -13.14 6.17 -17.06
N LEU A 253 -12.37 7.09 -16.45
CA LEU A 253 -10.92 6.99 -16.38
C LEU A 253 -10.49 5.77 -15.57
N LEU A 254 -11.15 5.49 -14.43
CA LEU A 254 -10.91 4.29 -13.65
C LEU A 254 -11.28 3.01 -14.42
N GLY A 255 -12.37 3.02 -15.19
CA GLY A 255 -12.72 1.95 -16.12
C GLY A 255 -11.63 1.70 -17.15
N ALA A 256 -11.04 2.75 -17.73
CA ALA A 256 -9.89 2.62 -18.64
C ALA A 256 -8.65 2.03 -17.93
N VAL A 257 -8.36 2.43 -16.69
CA VAL A 257 -7.27 1.83 -15.90
C VAL A 257 -7.50 0.34 -15.66
N TYR A 258 -8.71 -0.04 -15.21
CA TYR A 258 -9.09 -1.44 -15.04
C TYR A 258 -8.99 -2.21 -16.36
N PHE A 259 -9.40 -1.62 -17.48
CA PHE A 259 -9.31 -2.26 -18.80
C PHE A 259 -7.86 -2.65 -19.11
N PHE A 260 -6.89 -1.74 -18.97
CA PHE A 260 -5.49 -2.07 -19.21
C PHE A 260 -4.92 -3.06 -18.19
N ALA A 261 -5.35 -2.98 -16.93
CA ALA A 261 -4.93 -3.92 -15.89
C ALA A 261 -5.42 -5.35 -16.17
N PHE A 262 -6.71 -5.52 -16.52
CA PHE A 262 -7.29 -6.80 -16.91
C PHE A 262 -6.81 -7.30 -18.27
N LEU A 263 -6.58 -6.41 -19.23
CA LEU A 263 -5.99 -6.78 -20.51
C LEU A 263 -4.56 -7.31 -20.33
N GLY A 264 -3.78 -6.67 -19.46
CA GLY A 264 -2.47 -7.17 -19.04
C GLY A 264 -2.57 -8.55 -18.41
N ALA A 265 -3.52 -8.76 -17.51
CA ALA A 265 -3.78 -10.07 -16.91
C ALA A 265 -4.18 -11.12 -17.94
N TYR A 266 -5.12 -10.82 -18.84
CA TYR A 266 -5.60 -11.74 -19.87
C TYR A 266 -4.49 -12.17 -20.85
N LEU A 267 -3.62 -11.24 -21.24
CA LEU A 267 -2.56 -11.52 -22.22
C LEU A 267 -1.31 -12.17 -21.60
N GLN A 268 -1.05 -11.98 -20.30
CA GLN A 268 0.22 -12.40 -19.69
C GLN A 268 0.06 -13.47 -18.60
N ASN A 269 -1.06 -13.53 -17.87
CA ASN A 269 -1.17 -14.40 -16.69
C ASN A 269 -1.08 -15.89 -17.03
N GLY A 270 -1.51 -16.35 -18.21
CA GLY A 270 -1.31 -17.74 -18.62
C GLY A 270 0.17 -18.16 -18.60
N ALA A 271 1.05 -17.29 -19.11
CA ALA A 271 2.49 -17.54 -19.12
C ALA A 271 3.19 -17.19 -17.78
N LEU A 272 2.65 -16.25 -17.01
CA LEU A 272 3.25 -15.82 -15.73
C LEU A 272 2.78 -16.66 -14.54
N LEU A 273 1.48 -16.89 -14.41
CA LEU A 273 0.80 -17.43 -13.23
C LEU A 273 0.00 -18.71 -13.48
N GLY A 274 -0.20 -19.11 -14.74
CA GLY A 274 -0.90 -20.34 -15.11
C GLY A 274 -0.24 -21.59 -14.53
N GLU A 275 -0.87 -22.75 -14.70
CA GLU A 275 -0.37 -24.03 -14.15
C GLU A 275 1.04 -24.37 -14.68
N ARG A 276 1.32 -23.97 -15.93
CA ARG A 276 2.64 -24.04 -16.55
C ARG A 276 3.30 -22.66 -16.65
N GLY A 277 2.93 -21.70 -15.82
CA GLY A 277 3.52 -20.36 -15.83
C GLY A 277 4.94 -20.30 -15.25
N LEU A 278 5.56 -19.11 -15.26
CA LEU A 278 6.85 -18.86 -14.61
C LEU A 278 6.78 -19.01 -13.09
N MET A 279 5.68 -18.55 -12.49
CA MET A 279 5.39 -18.65 -11.06
C MET A 279 3.92 -19.05 -10.86
N PRO A 280 3.59 -20.35 -10.96
CA PRO A 280 2.21 -20.81 -10.87
C PRO A 280 1.51 -20.33 -9.59
N ALA A 281 0.29 -19.79 -9.73
CA ALA A 281 -0.49 -19.25 -8.61
C ALA A 281 -1.13 -20.35 -7.73
N LYS A 282 -1.44 -21.50 -8.33
CA LYS A 282 -2.17 -22.61 -7.69
C LYS A 282 -1.54 -23.12 -6.38
N PRO A 283 -0.22 -23.39 -6.29
CA PRO A 283 0.39 -23.85 -5.04
C PRO A 283 0.26 -22.86 -3.88
N HIS A 284 0.24 -21.55 -4.17
CA HIS A 284 0.05 -20.54 -3.13
C HIS A 284 -1.39 -20.55 -2.61
N LEU A 285 -2.37 -20.54 -3.50
CA LEU A 285 -3.78 -20.58 -3.11
C LEU A 285 -4.14 -21.88 -2.37
N GLU A 286 -3.65 -23.03 -2.82
CA GLU A 286 -3.86 -24.30 -2.12
C GLU A 286 -3.27 -24.30 -0.71
N ARG A 287 -2.12 -23.63 -0.50
CA ARG A 287 -1.56 -23.45 0.86
C ARG A 287 -2.48 -22.62 1.74
N LEU A 288 -3.01 -21.50 1.23
CA LEU A 288 -3.97 -20.67 1.96
C LEU A 288 -5.24 -21.45 2.32
N GLN A 289 -5.79 -22.21 1.36
CA GLN A 289 -6.98 -23.03 1.59
C GLN A 289 -6.72 -24.13 2.61
N LYS A 290 -5.56 -24.81 2.55
CA LYS A 290 -5.16 -25.84 3.53
C LYS A 290 -4.96 -25.25 4.92
N GLN A 291 -4.33 -24.07 5.02
CA GLN A 291 -4.13 -23.37 6.30
C GLN A 291 -5.47 -22.96 6.92
N ASN A 292 -6.37 -22.39 6.13
CA ASN A 292 -7.72 -22.04 6.58
C ASN A 292 -8.51 -23.26 7.06
N ALA A 293 -8.48 -24.35 6.30
CA ALA A 293 -9.14 -25.61 6.67
C ALA A 293 -8.54 -26.25 7.94
N ALA A 294 -7.21 -26.21 8.09
CA ALA A 294 -6.53 -26.71 9.29
C ALA A 294 -6.88 -25.91 10.55
N GLY A 295 -7.16 -24.62 10.40
CA GLY A 295 -7.69 -23.77 11.47
C GLY A 295 -9.20 -23.94 11.73
N GLY A 296 -9.88 -24.86 11.04
CA GLY A 296 -11.33 -25.04 11.15
C GLY A 296 -12.17 -23.92 10.50
N GLY A 297 -11.55 -23.05 9.70
CA GLY A 297 -12.20 -21.91 9.07
C GLY A 297 -13.09 -22.31 7.90
N SER A 298 -14.21 -21.61 7.75
CA SER A 298 -15.09 -21.70 6.59
C SER A 298 -14.48 -21.02 5.36
N ARG A 299 -15.07 -21.21 4.18
CA ARG A 299 -14.67 -20.47 2.96
C ARG A 299 -14.88 -18.95 3.10
N LEU A 300 -15.84 -18.54 3.93
CA LEU A 300 -16.06 -17.12 4.23
C LEU A 300 -14.94 -16.56 5.09
N ASP A 301 -14.43 -17.31 6.07
CA ASP A 301 -13.27 -16.89 6.87
C ASP A 301 -12.01 -16.75 6.00
N GLY A 302 -11.84 -17.68 5.05
CA GLY A 302 -10.83 -17.59 4.00
C GLY A 302 -11.00 -16.32 3.16
N PHE A 303 -12.22 -16.01 2.72
CA PHE A 303 -12.50 -14.80 1.95
C PHE A 303 -12.23 -13.50 2.74
N LEU A 304 -12.60 -13.45 4.02
CA LEU A 304 -12.39 -12.28 4.87
C LEU A 304 -10.90 -12.03 5.16
N SER A 305 -10.08 -13.08 5.15
CA SER A 305 -8.62 -13.00 5.35
C SER A 305 -7.84 -12.78 4.04
N ALA A 306 -8.28 -13.35 2.93
CA ALA A 306 -7.69 -13.21 1.61
C ALA A 306 -8.79 -13.11 0.53
N PRO A 307 -9.35 -11.91 0.28
CA PRO A 307 -10.51 -11.75 -0.60
C PRO A 307 -10.28 -12.26 -2.02
N SER A 308 -11.06 -13.24 -2.44
CA SER A 308 -10.94 -13.83 -3.78
C SER A 308 -12.16 -14.65 -4.16
N VAL A 309 -12.54 -14.66 -5.44
CA VAL A 309 -13.57 -15.59 -5.93
C VAL A 309 -13.09 -17.05 -5.94
N TYR A 310 -11.77 -17.28 -5.87
CA TYR A 310 -11.17 -18.62 -5.91
C TYR A 310 -11.35 -19.44 -4.61
N TRP A 311 -12.06 -18.89 -3.60
CA TRP A 311 -12.59 -19.69 -2.50
C TRP A 311 -13.77 -20.58 -2.92
N TRP A 312 -14.49 -20.18 -3.97
CA TRP A 312 -15.63 -20.93 -4.52
C TRP A 312 -15.38 -21.45 -5.93
N LEU A 313 -14.44 -20.86 -6.66
CA LEU A 313 -14.04 -21.28 -8.00
C LEU A 313 -12.68 -22.00 -7.98
N PRO A 314 -12.51 -23.12 -8.69
CA PRO A 314 -11.21 -23.75 -8.83
C PRO A 314 -10.27 -22.83 -9.62
N LEU A 315 -9.03 -22.68 -9.16
CA LEU A 315 -8.00 -21.96 -9.89
C LEU A 315 -7.41 -22.87 -10.97
N SER A 316 -7.66 -22.51 -12.23
CA SER A 316 -7.15 -23.14 -13.45
C SER A 316 -6.84 -22.05 -14.48
N ASP A 317 -6.12 -22.38 -15.56
CA ASP A 317 -5.83 -21.42 -16.63
C ASP A 317 -7.12 -20.82 -17.21
N ALA A 318 -8.15 -21.65 -17.42
CA ALA A 318 -9.44 -21.21 -17.93
C ALA A 318 -10.18 -20.26 -16.96
N SER A 319 -10.11 -20.49 -15.65
CA SER A 319 -10.75 -19.59 -14.67
C SER A 319 -9.94 -18.30 -14.47
N LEU A 320 -8.62 -18.34 -14.63
CA LEU A 320 -7.75 -17.17 -14.63
C LEU A 320 -8.04 -16.25 -15.83
N ASP A 321 -8.12 -16.84 -17.02
CA ASP A 321 -8.47 -16.12 -18.25
C ASP A 321 -9.92 -15.64 -18.22
N GLY A 322 -10.84 -16.44 -17.69
CA GLY A 322 -12.25 -16.07 -17.54
C GLY A 322 -12.46 -14.87 -16.62
N VAL A 323 -11.77 -14.82 -15.47
CA VAL A 323 -11.79 -13.67 -14.56
C VAL A 323 -11.23 -12.42 -15.24
N ALA A 324 -10.10 -12.55 -15.95
CA ALA A 324 -9.50 -11.43 -16.66
C ALA A 324 -10.39 -10.92 -17.80
N ALA A 325 -10.96 -11.81 -18.62
CA ALA A 325 -11.85 -11.48 -19.73
C ALA A 325 -13.16 -10.82 -19.24
N ALA A 326 -13.77 -11.34 -18.16
CA ALA A 326 -14.92 -10.71 -17.53
C ALA A 326 -14.58 -9.29 -17.04
N GLY A 327 -13.40 -9.12 -16.45
CA GLY A 327 -12.87 -7.82 -16.05
C GLY A 327 -12.72 -6.85 -17.23
N VAL A 328 -12.13 -7.30 -18.35
CA VAL A 328 -12.02 -6.50 -19.59
C VAL A 328 -13.39 -6.07 -20.10
N ALA A 329 -14.37 -6.98 -20.12
CA ALA A 329 -15.73 -6.70 -20.61
C ALA A 329 -16.42 -5.63 -19.74
N ILE A 330 -16.43 -5.81 -18.42
CA ILE A 330 -17.07 -4.86 -17.51
C ILE A 330 -16.34 -3.50 -17.53
N ALA A 331 -15.01 -3.51 -17.57
CA ALA A 331 -14.20 -2.29 -17.65
C ALA A 331 -14.46 -1.50 -18.94
N SER A 332 -14.68 -2.19 -20.06
CA SER A 332 -15.05 -1.58 -21.34
C SER A 332 -16.41 -0.89 -21.24
N LEU A 333 -17.40 -1.53 -20.62
CA LEU A 333 -18.73 -0.94 -20.38
C LEU A 333 -18.65 0.32 -19.50
N VAL A 334 -17.89 0.25 -18.40
CA VAL A 334 -17.65 1.39 -17.50
C VAL A 334 -16.93 2.53 -18.21
N CYS A 335 -15.93 2.23 -19.05
CA CYS A 335 -15.21 3.21 -19.88
C CYS A 335 -16.16 3.94 -20.86
N CYS A 336 -17.12 3.23 -21.46
CA CYS A 336 -18.19 3.82 -22.27
C CYS A 336 -19.22 4.63 -21.45
N GLY A 337 -19.11 4.61 -20.12
CA GLY A 337 -19.97 5.34 -19.19
C GLY A 337 -21.08 4.52 -18.57
N LEU A 338 -21.22 3.23 -18.89
CA LEU A 338 -22.23 2.33 -18.31
C LEU A 338 -21.79 1.86 -16.91
N HIS A 339 -21.54 2.82 -16.02
CA HIS A 339 -21.12 2.56 -14.65
C HIS A 339 -22.31 2.37 -13.71
N SER A 340 -22.12 1.50 -12.72
CA SER A 340 -23.03 1.25 -11.60
C SER A 340 -22.22 0.74 -10.41
N SER A 341 -22.76 0.81 -9.20
CA SER A 341 -22.07 0.26 -8.02
C SER A 341 -21.81 -1.24 -8.16
N ALA A 342 -22.72 -1.97 -8.79
CA ALA A 342 -22.54 -3.40 -9.05
C ALA A 342 -21.40 -3.65 -10.05
N ALA A 343 -21.31 -2.87 -11.14
CA ALA A 343 -20.21 -2.98 -12.09
C ALA A 343 -18.86 -2.66 -11.42
N MET A 344 -18.79 -1.60 -10.61
CA MET A 344 -17.57 -1.26 -9.87
C MET A 344 -17.19 -2.33 -8.85
N ALA A 345 -18.16 -2.87 -8.09
CA ALA A 345 -17.91 -3.92 -7.11
C ALA A 345 -17.46 -5.23 -7.76
N ALA A 346 -18.05 -5.58 -8.91
CA ALA A 346 -17.66 -6.75 -9.69
C ALA A 346 -16.22 -6.61 -10.21
N MET A 347 -15.86 -5.49 -10.85
CA MET A 347 -14.47 -5.26 -11.28
C MET A 347 -13.49 -5.27 -10.11
N TRP A 348 -13.85 -4.61 -9.00
CA TRP A 348 -13.03 -4.57 -7.80
C TRP A 348 -12.74 -5.99 -7.29
N LEU A 349 -13.78 -6.82 -7.12
CA LEU A 349 -13.65 -8.19 -6.65
C LEU A 349 -12.88 -9.10 -7.62
N LEU A 350 -13.13 -8.96 -8.93
CA LEU A 350 -12.39 -9.71 -9.97
C LEU A 350 -10.90 -9.35 -9.93
N TYR A 351 -10.57 -8.07 -9.82
CA TYR A 351 -9.17 -7.63 -9.75
C TYR A 351 -8.50 -8.07 -8.45
N PHE A 352 -9.23 -7.98 -7.32
CA PHE A 352 -8.76 -8.49 -6.04
C PHE A 352 -8.39 -9.97 -6.14
N SER A 353 -9.23 -10.75 -6.80
CA SER A 353 -9.00 -12.19 -6.99
C SER A 353 -7.70 -12.47 -7.73
N LEU A 354 -7.36 -11.66 -8.74
CA LEU A 354 -6.07 -11.75 -9.46
C LEU A 354 -4.89 -11.37 -8.55
N VAL A 355 -5.02 -10.27 -7.80
CA VAL A 355 -3.97 -9.82 -6.86
C VAL A 355 -3.71 -10.89 -5.81
N THR A 356 -4.74 -11.42 -5.16
CA THR A 356 -4.63 -12.46 -4.12
C THR A 356 -4.08 -13.77 -4.68
N ALA A 357 -4.51 -14.21 -5.87
CA ALA A 357 -3.93 -15.40 -6.50
C ALA A 357 -2.42 -15.23 -6.78
N ALA A 358 -1.99 -14.01 -7.07
CA ALA A 358 -0.62 -13.66 -7.43
C ALA A 358 0.28 -13.29 -6.24
N GLU A 359 -0.20 -13.27 -4.99
CA GLU A 359 0.58 -12.83 -3.81
C GLU A 359 1.85 -13.66 -3.59
N GLY A 360 1.82 -14.96 -3.95
CA GLY A 360 2.99 -15.83 -3.94
C GLY A 360 4.01 -15.58 -5.06
N SER A 361 3.79 -14.58 -5.91
CA SER A 361 4.65 -14.20 -7.04
C SER A 361 5.15 -12.77 -6.91
N THR A 362 6.20 -12.40 -7.64
CA THR A 362 6.64 -11.00 -7.71
C THR A 362 5.81 -10.15 -8.68
N PHE A 363 5.00 -10.76 -9.54
CA PHE A 363 4.35 -10.08 -10.67
C PHE A 363 3.21 -9.13 -10.29
N TYR A 364 2.73 -9.11 -9.04
CA TYR A 364 1.68 -8.20 -8.55
C TYR A 364 2.09 -7.49 -7.25
N GLN A 365 3.38 -7.47 -6.91
CA GLN A 365 3.91 -6.82 -5.70
C GLN A 365 4.26 -5.34 -5.94
N TYR A 366 3.35 -4.59 -6.55
CA TYR A 366 3.54 -3.18 -6.85
C TYR A 366 2.56 -2.30 -6.08
N GLY A 367 3.00 -1.10 -5.66
CA GLY A 367 2.16 -0.18 -4.88
C GLY A 367 0.88 0.29 -5.60
N TRP A 368 0.88 0.32 -6.94
CA TRP A 368 -0.34 0.66 -7.69
C TRP A 368 -1.38 -0.47 -7.72
N GLU A 369 -1.02 -1.70 -7.36
CA GLU A 369 -1.97 -2.81 -7.27
C GLU A 369 -2.89 -2.62 -6.06
N SER A 370 -2.31 -2.32 -4.90
CA SER A 370 -3.09 -1.96 -3.70
C SER A 370 -3.81 -0.61 -3.87
N GLN A 371 -3.22 0.35 -4.60
CA GLN A 371 -3.90 1.60 -4.94
C GLN A 371 -5.14 1.36 -5.80
N LEU A 372 -5.09 0.44 -6.76
CA LEU A 372 -6.23 0.15 -7.63
C LEU A 372 -7.35 -0.51 -6.85
N LEU A 373 -7.02 -1.42 -5.92
CA LEU A 373 -8.01 -2.02 -5.01
C LEU A 373 -8.68 -0.99 -4.11
N GLU A 374 -7.91 -0.07 -3.53
CA GLU A 374 -8.47 0.96 -2.66
C GLU A 374 -9.32 1.99 -3.45
N THR A 375 -8.81 2.45 -4.60
CA THR A 375 -9.54 3.39 -5.49
C THR A 375 -10.82 2.75 -6.02
N GLY A 376 -10.77 1.46 -6.40
CA GLY A 376 -11.91 0.67 -6.84
C GLY A 376 -12.98 0.53 -5.76
N ALA A 377 -12.57 0.22 -4.53
CA ALA A 377 -13.48 0.12 -3.39
C ALA A 377 -14.22 1.45 -3.15
N LEU A 378 -13.51 2.58 -3.12
CA LEU A 378 -14.14 3.91 -2.97
C LEU A 378 -15.09 4.23 -4.13
N ALA A 379 -14.76 3.81 -5.34
CA ALA A 379 -15.58 4.08 -6.52
C ALA A 379 -16.91 3.33 -6.54
N VAL A 380 -17.05 2.22 -5.79
CA VAL A 380 -18.34 1.54 -5.58
C VAL A 380 -19.37 2.49 -4.97
N PHE A 381 -18.94 3.36 -4.05
CA PHE A 381 -19.82 4.25 -3.28
C PHE A 381 -20.24 5.53 -4.02
N LEU A 382 -19.61 5.86 -5.16
CA LEU A 382 -19.91 7.06 -5.96
C LEU A 382 -21.33 7.03 -6.57
N PRO A 383 -21.80 5.92 -7.18
CA PRO A 383 -23.19 5.79 -7.63
C PRO A 383 -24.12 5.09 -6.61
N LEU A 384 -23.62 4.66 -5.43
CA LEU A 384 -24.39 3.80 -4.51
C LEU A 384 -25.52 4.56 -3.82
N LEU A 385 -26.74 4.01 -3.88
CA LEU A 385 -27.98 4.62 -3.37
C LEU A 385 -28.24 6.03 -3.97
N GLN A 386 -27.70 6.28 -5.15
CA GLN A 386 -27.85 7.54 -5.87
C GLN A 386 -28.18 7.26 -7.34
N ARG A 387 -28.83 8.20 -8.00
CA ARG A 387 -29.07 8.07 -9.45
C ARG A 387 -27.75 8.26 -10.18
N ARG A 388 -27.66 7.66 -11.37
CA ARG A 388 -26.46 7.79 -12.20
C ARG A 388 -26.11 9.24 -12.53
N ASP A 389 -27.13 10.07 -12.74
CA ASP A 389 -26.96 11.48 -13.13
C ASP A 389 -27.03 12.47 -11.96
N SER A 390 -27.28 11.99 -10.74
CA SER A 390 -27.32 12.87 -9.56
C SER A 390 -25.92 13.23 -9.06
N ASP A 391 -25.82 14.31 -8.28
CA ASP A 391 -24.58 14.72 -7.65
C ASP A 391 -24.05 13.64 -6.68
N PRO A 392 -22.75 13.30 -6.68
CA PRO A 392 -22.17 12.31 -5.76
C PRO A 392 -22.16 12.78 -4.31
N SER A 393 -22.06 11.84 -3.37
CA SER A 393 -21.79 12.14 -1.96
C SER A 393 -20.49 12.96 -1.78
N ARG A 394 -20.58 14.05 -1.01
CA ARG A 394 -19.44 14.90 -0.64
C ARG A 394 -18.44 14.19 0.25
N VAL A 395 -18.94 13.25 1.06
CA VAL A 395 -18.10 12.40 1.91
C VAL A 395 -17.24 11.49 1.05
N VAL A 396 -17.82 10.83 0.05
CA VAL A 396 -17.05 9.98 -0.88
C VAL A 396 -16.03 10.80 -1.65
N LEU A 397 -16.38 11.99 -2.13
CA LEU A 397 -15.41 12.90 -2.77
C LEU A 397 -14.28 13.29 -1.81
N TRP A 398 -14.58 13.58 -0.55
CA TRP A 398 -13.57 13.88 0.46
C TRP A 398 -12.65 12.67 0.71
N LEU A 399 -13.17 11.44 0.70
CA LEU A 399 -12.35 10.23 0.81
C LEU A 399 -11.42 10.04 -0.38
N PHE A 400 -11.82 10.42 -1.59
CA PHE A 400 -10.91 10.50 -2.73
C PHE A 400 -9.83 11.58 -2.55
N ARG A 401 -10.16 12.72 -1.93
CA ARG A 401 -9.17 13.75 -1.56
C ARG A 401 -8.20 13.23 -0.50
N TRP A 402 -8.69 12.49 0.50
CA TRP A 402 -7.87 11.82 1.50
C TRP A 402 -6.91 10.80 0.86
N LEU A 403 -7.39 10.02 -0.11
CA LEU A 403 -6.54 9.12 -0.88
C LEU A 403 -5.50 9.88 -1.72
N SER A 404 -5.89 10.91 -2.46
CA SER A 404 -4.97 11.77 -3.24
C SER A 404 -3.88 12.37 -2.35
N PHE A 405 -4.26 12.89 -1.19
CA PHE A 405 -3.34 13.40 -0.17
C PHE A 405 -2.37 12.32 0.30
N ARG A 406 -2.85 11.14 0.71
CA ARG A 406 -1.98 10.06 1.19
C ARG A 406 -1.00 9.57 0.13
N ILE A 407 -1.43 9.44 -1.12
CA ILE A 407 -0.56 9.05 -2.23
C ILE A 407 0.56 10.09 -2.41
N SER A 408 0.18 11.37 -2.47
CA SER A 408 1.11 12.47 -2.72
C SER A 408 2.08 12.65 -1.54
N LEU A 409 1.56 12.67 -0.30
CA LEU A 409 2.36 12.77 0.91
C LEU A 409 3.32 11.58 1.05
N GLY A 410 2.84 10.35 0.88
CA GLY A 410 3.68 9.15 0.98
C GLY A 410 4.79 9.12 -0.07
N ALA A 411 4.48 9.55 -1.31
CA ALA A 411 5.48 9.70 -2.36
C ALA A 411 6.55 10.76 -2.03
N GLY A 412 6.20 11.83 -1.31
CA GLY A 412 7.17 12.83 -0.84
C GLY A 412 7.98 12.34 0.37
N LEU A 413 7.33 11.71 1.35
CA LEU A 413 7.98 11.21 2.57
C LEU A 413 9.00 10.12 2.27
N ILE A 414 8.70 9.22 1.31
CA ILE A 414 9.66 8.19 0.91
C ILE A 414 10.91 8.77 0.24
N LYS A 415 10.81 9.94 -0.41
CA LYS A 415 11.94 10.62 -1.05
C LYS A 415 12.81 11.33 -0.02
N VAL A 416 12.20 12.14 0.85
CA VAL A 416 12.93 12.88 1.90
C VAL A 416 13.60 11.93 2.90
N ARG A 417 12.95 10.80 3.21
CA ARG A 417 13.51 9.76 4.10
C ARG A 417 14.26 8.65 3.34
N GLY A 418 14.47 8.85 2.04
CA GLY A 418 15.01 7.88 1.11
C GLY A 418 16.50 8.09 0.81
N GLY A 419 16.84 8.10 -0.48
CA GLY A 419 18.22 8.28 -0.93
C GLY A 419 18.72 9.72 -0.77
N SER A 420 20.01 9.87 -0.44
CA SER A 420 20.68 11.17 -0.28
C SER A 420 20.65 12.06 -1.53
N CYS A 421 20.42 11.48 -2.72
CA CYS A 421 20.26 12.26 -3.96
C CYS A 421 19.07 13.23 -3.91
N TRP A 422 18.06 12.98 -3.06
CA TRP A 422 16.89 13.86 -2.94
C TRP A 422 17.26 15.15 -2.21
N GLU A 423 18.02 15.04 -1.12
CA GLU A 423 18.58 16.16 -0.39
C GLU A 423 19.57 16.96 -1.25
N ALA A 424 20.43 16.24 -1.97
CA ALA A 424 21.41 16.83 -2.89
C ALA A 424 20.79 17.42 -4.18
N ARG A 425 19.48 17.21 -4.44
CA ARG A 425 18.77 17.63 -5.67
C ARG A 425 19.38 17.08 -6.96
N THR A 426 19.89 15.85 -6.91
CA THR A 426 20.54 15.18 -8.05
C THR A 426 19.78 13.98 -8.57
N CYS A 427 18.72 13.48 -7.89
CA CYS A 427 18.04 12.25 -8.34
C CYS A 427 17.54 12.32 -9.78
N LEU A 428 17.03 13.48 -10.24
CA LEU A 428 16.56 13.65 -11.63
C LEU A 428 17.69 13.71 -12.67
N HIS A 429 18.96 13.81 -12.25
CA HIS A 429 20.10 13.67 -13.17
C HIS A 429 20.19 12.25 -13.73
N TYR A 430 19.75 11.26 -12.95
CA TYR A 430 19.84 9.83 -13.30
C TYR A 430 18.48 9.21 -13.60
N HIS A 431 17.41 9.66 -12.93
CA HIS A 431 16.09 9.04 -12.96
C HIS A 431 15.57 8.70 -14.37
N PHE A 432 15.65 9.64 -15.31
CA PHE A 432 15.08 9.44 -16.65
C PHE A 432 15.81 8.34 -17.44
N GLU A 433 17.10 8.12 -17.17
CA GLU A 433 17.88 7.01 -17.71
C GLU A 433 17.64 5.72 -16.92
N THR A 434 17.57 5.77 -15.59
CA THR A 434 17.57 4.57 -14.73
C THR A 434 16.18 4.06 -14.35
N GLN A 435 15.11 4.76 -14.71
CA GLN A 435 13.73 4.35 -14.50
C GLN A 435 13.39 2.99 -15.17
N PRO A 436 12.34 2.29 -14.71
CA PRO A 436 12.03 0.92 -15.15
C PRO A 436 11.98 0.74 -16.67
N LEU A 437 11.06 1.44 -17.32
CA LEU A 437 10.92 1.49 -18.77
C LEU A 437 10.95 2.94 -19.26
N PRO A 438 12.08 3.41 -19.82
CA PRO A 438 12.17 4.72 -20.43
C PRO A 438 11.37 4.73 -21.74
N SER A 439 10.83 5.90 -22.06
CA SER A 439 10.19 6.20 -23.33
C SER A 439 11.13 7.04 -24.20
N PRO A 440 10.82 7.27 -25.48
CA PRO A 440 11.57 8.23 -26.29
C PRO A 440 11.61 9.63 -25.66
N ALA A 441 10.55 10.04 -24.95
CA ALA A 441 10.53 11.32 -24.26
C ALA A 441 11.54 11.38 -23.11
N SER A 442 11.85 10.25 -22.44
CA SER A 442 12.85 10.18 -21.39
C SER A 442 14.23 10.67 -21.84
N PHE A 443 14.58 10.48 -23.13
CA PHE A 443 15.80 11.05 -23.71
C PHE A 443 15.75 12.58 -23.74
N ALA A 444 14.60 13.18 -24.06
CA ALA A 444 14.48 14.64 -23.99
C ALA A 444 14.66 15.15 -22.55
N PHE A 445 14.08 14.46 -21.57
CA PHE A 445 14.18 14.84 -20.15
C PHE A 445 15.59 14.62 -19.58
N HIS A 446 16.22 13.49 -19.85
CA HIS A 446 17.54 13.14 -19.31
C HIS A 446 18.62 14.15 -19.68
N PHE A 447 18.57 14.67 -20.91
CA PHE A 447 19.55 15.63 -21.43
C PHE A 447 19.19 17.10 -21.17
N LEU A 448 18.17 17.39 -20.34
CA LEU A 448 17.92 18.76 -19.89
C LEU A 448 19.09 19.29 -19.05
N PRO A 449 19.30 20.63 -19.01
CA PRO A 449 20.33 21.22 -18.17
C PRO A 449 20.20 20.78 -16.71
N LYS A 450 21.32 20.41 -16.07
CA LYS A 450 21.33 19.89 -14.69
C LYS A 450 20.64 20.80 -13.68
N TRP A 451 20.74 22.12 -13.84
CA TRP A 451 20.05 23.08 -12.96
C TRP A 451 18.53 22.93 -13.04
N LEU A 452 17.97 22.68 -14.23
CA LEU A 452 16.54 22.50 -14.43
C LEU A 452 16.08 21.17 -13.83
N LEU A 453 16.87 20.11 -13.98
CA LEU A 453 16.63 18.82 -13.33
C LEU A 453 16.64 18.95 -11.80
N SER A 454 17.57 19.70 -11.24
CA SER A 454 17.61 19.96 -9.80
C SER A 454 16.40 20.77 -9.33
N ARG A 455 15.92 21.75 -10.10
CA ARG A 455 14.64 22.43 -9.80
C ARG A 455 13.43 21.54 -9.97
N GLY A 456 13.51 20.53 -10.83
CA GLY A 456 12.49 19.48 -10.94
C GLY A 456 12.34 18.68 -9.64
N VAL A 457 13.44 18.45 -8.91
CA VAL A 457 13.38 17.83 -7.57
C VAL A 457 12.64 18.73 -6.58
N ASP A 458 12.94 20.03 -6.57
CA ASP A 458 12.22 20.98 -5.70
C ASP A 458 10.71 20.99 -6.03
N LEU A 459 10.35 21.00 -7.32
CA LEU A 459 8.95 20.91 -7.76
C LEU A 459 8.28 19.62 -7.29
N ASP A 460 8.95 18.47 -7.43
CA ASP A 460 8.44 17.17 -6.97
C ASP A 460 8.10 17.20 -5.48
N LEU A 461 9.03 17.69 -4.64
CA LEU A 461 8.84 17.81 -3.19
C LEU A 461 7.76 18.83 -2.83
N ILE A 462 7.71 19.98 -3.52
CA ILE A 462 6.69 21.01 -3.30
C ILE A 462 5.28 20.45 -3.56
N VAL A 463 5.09 19.78 -4.70
CA VAL A 463 3.79 19.22 -5.07
C VAL A 463 3.38 18.10 -4.13
N GLN A 464 4.31 17.24 -3.75
CA GLN A 464 4.01 16.03 -2.97
C GLN A 464 3.84 16.28 -1.47
N LEU A 465 4.65 17.15 -0.87
CA LEU A 465 4.64 17.38 0.57
C LEU A 465 3.80 18.58 0.99
N TYR A 466 3.79 19.66 0.20
CA TYR A 466 3.19 20.93 0.62
C TYR A 466 1.87 21.20 -0.09
N ALA A 467 1.85 21.12 -1.43
CA ALA A 467 0.63 21.38 -2.20
C ALA A 467 -0.45 20.30 -1.97
N SER A 468 -0.06 19.10 -1.52
CA SER A 468 -0.99 18.02 -1.17
C SER A 468 -1.92 18.39 -0.02
N TRP A 469 -1.50 19.18 0.96
CA TRP A 469 -2.39 19.66 2.05
C TRP A 469 -3.55 20.50 1.53
N ALA A 470 -3.32 21.28 0.48
CA ALA A 470 -4.35 22.13 -0.12
C ALA A 470 -5.48 21.32 -0.80
N VAL A 471 -5.28 20.02 -1.07
CA VAL A 471 -6.33 19.10 -1.56
C VAL A 471 -7.39 18.81 -0.48
N LEU A 472 -7.01 18.87 0.80
CA LEU A 472 -7.90 18.59 1.93
C LEU A 472 -8.73 19.80 2.39
N VAL A 473 -8.45 20.99 1.84
CA VAL A 473 -9.13 22.24 2.22
C VAL A 473 -10.65 22.11 2.01
N PRO A 474 -11.48 22.49 3.00
CA PRO A 474 -12.93 22.36 2.92
C PRO A 474 -13.54 23.33 1.89
N CYS A 475 -14.79 23.07 1.49
CA CYS A 475 -15.50 23.82 0.44
C CYS A 475 -16.03 25.20 0.89
N CYS A 476 -15.64 25.70 2.07
CA CYS A 476 -16.20 26.90 2.66
C CYS A 476 -15.58 28.16 1.99
N GLY A 477 -16.32 28.82 1.11
CA GLY A 477 -15.93 30.10 0.53
C GLY A 477 -15.11 30.02 -0.77
N GLU A 478 -15.23 31.07 -1.58
CA GLU A 478 -14.70 31.10 -2.95
C GLU A 478 -13.17 30.98 -3.03
N ARG A 479 -12.44 31.59 -2.08
CA ARG A 479 -10.97 31.55 -2.08
C ARG A 479 -10.44 30.15 -1.79
N LEU A 480 -10.98 29.48 -0.76
CA LEU A 480 -10.60 28.11 -0.40
C LEU A 480 -10.97 27.11 -1.50
N ARG A 481 -12.13 27.30 -2.13
CA ARG A 481 -12.54 26.56 -3.32
C ARG A 481 -11.56 26.70 -4.48
N ARG A 482 -11.10 27.92 -4.79
CA ARG A 482 -10.09 28.15 -5.83
C ARG A 482 -8.76 27.48 -5.49
N LEU A 483 -8.33 27.57 -4.24
CA LEU A 483 -7.11 26.93 -3.76
C LEU A 483 -7.18 25.40 -3.95
N ARG A 484 -8.28 24.76 -3.52
CA ARG A 484 -8.52 23.32 -3.70
C ARG A 484 -8.52 22.91 -5.18
N ARG A 485 -9.22 23.66 -6.04
CA ARG A 485 -9.22 23.41 -7.49
C ARG A 485 -7.82 23.53 -8.08
N ALA A 486 -7.06 24.56 -7.69
CA ALA A 486 -5.69 24.76 -8.13
C ALA A 486 -4.76 23.63 -7.68
N ALA A 487 -4.87 23.19 -6.42
CA ALA A 487 -4.11 22.05 -5.90
C ALA A 487 -4.44 20.76 -6.65
N GLY A 488 -5.72 20.46 -6.86
CA GLY A 488 -6.16 19.31 -7.65
C GLY A 488 -5.64 19.35 -9.09
N ALA A 489 -5.77 20.49 -9.76
CA ALA A 489 -5.25 20.68 -11.12
C ALA A 489 -3.73 20.52 -11.17
N LEU A 490 -3.01 21.01 -10.15
CA LEU A 490 -1.57 20.84 -10.02
C LEU A 490 -1.19 19.36 -9.85
N GLN A 491 -1.88 18.60 -8.99
CA GLN A 491 -1.65 17.16 -8.84
C GLN A 491 -1.89 16.40 -10.16
N VAL A 492 -2.97 16.73 -10.88
CA VAL A 492 -3.27 16.13 -12.18
C VAL A 492 -2.18 16.46 -13.20
N ALA A 493 -1.81 17.73 -13.35
CA ALA A 493 -0.79 18.17 -14.28
C ALA A 493 0.58 17.53 -13.98
N PHE A 494 0.90 17.41 -12.69
CA PHE A 494 2.13 16.80 -12.23
C PHE A 494 2.19 15.29 -12.54
N MET A 495 1.11 14.54 -12.29
CA MET A 495 1.04 13.12 -12.68
C MET A 495 1.11 12.90 -14.20
N LEU A 496 0.47 13.78 -14.99
CA LEU A 496 0.55 13.72 -16.45
C LEU A 496 1.96 14.05 -16.96
N ASN A 497 2.66 14.98 -16.31
CA ASN A 497 4.06 15.28 -16.61
C ASN A 497 4.95 14.06 -16.36
N ILE A 498 4.80 13.38 -15.22
CA ILE A 498 5.52 12.14 -14.91
C ILE A 498 5.18 11.07 -15.97
N ALA A 499 3.91 10.90 -16.31
CA ALA A 499 3.46 9.93 -17.34
C ALA A 499 4.07 10.21 -18.72
N ALA A 500 4.26 11.48 -19.08
CA ALA A 500 4.93 11.83 -20.33
C ALA A 500 6.42 11.48 -20.32
N SER A 501 7.06 11.49 -19.15
CA SER A 501 8.51 11.33 -19.02
C SER A 501 9.00 9.87 -19.03
N GLY A 502 8.10 8.88 -18.92
CA GLY A 502 8.47 7.45 -18.91
C GLY A 502 7.26 6.51 -18.78
N ASN A 503 7.49 5.21 -18.98
CA ASN A 503 6.44 4.20 -18.88
C ASN A 503 6.35 3.63 -17.47
N LEU A 504 5.44 4.17 -16.65
CA LEU A 504 5.21 3.74 -15.26
C LEU A 504 3.89 2.97 -15.11
N SER A 505 3.60 2.03 -16.03
CA SER A 505 2.35 1.28 -16.03
C SER A 505 1.13 2.23 -16.03
N PHE A 506 0.03 1.86 -15.37
CA PHE A 506 -1.15 2.68 -15.15
C PHE A 506 -1.07 3.55 -13.87
N LEU A 507 0.05 3.55 -13.13
CA LEU A 507 0.21 4.27 -11.84
C LEU A 507 -0.20 5.75 -11.94
N ASN A 508 0.39 6.50 -12.89
CA ASN A 508 0.13 7.94 -13.00
C ASN A 508 -1.35 8.22 -13.32
N HIS A 509 -1.95 7.43 -14.22
CA HIS A 509 -3.35 7.55 -14.60
C HIS A 509 -4.28 7.23 -13.42
N LEU A 510 -3.92 6.23 -12.61
CA LEU A 510 -4.63 5.88 -11.40
C LEU A 510 -4.55 6.98 -10.34
N THR A 511 -3.42 7.64 -10.18
CA THR A 511 -3.24 8.77 -9.23
C THR A 511 -3.96 10.05 -9.67
N VAL A 512 -4.22 10.21 -10.97
CA VAL A 512 -5.08 11.31 -11.48
C VAL A 512 -6.51 11.16 -10.96
N VAL A 513 -7.09 9.95 -10.94
CA VAL A 513 -8.49 9.70 -10.55
C VAL A 513 -8.88 10.35 -9.22
N PRO A 514 -8.21 10.08 -8.07
CA PRO A 514 -8.58 10.70 -6.80
C PRO A 514 -8.38 12.22 -6.79
N SER A 515 -7.40 12.73 -7.54
CA SER A 515 -7.12 14.17 -7.64
C SER A 515 -8.23 14.94 -8.35
N LEU A 516 -8.97 14.30 -9.26
CA LEU A 516 -10.14 14.89 -9.93
C LEU A 516 -11.28 15.26 -8.99
N SER A 517 -11.36 14.65 -7.79
CA SER A 517 -12.34 15.01 -6.76
C SER A 517 -12.21 16.46 -6.25
N CYS A 518 -11.10 17.13 -6.60
CA CYS A 518 -10.87 18.55 -6.36
C CYS A 518 -11.49 19.47 -7.43
N LEU A 519 -11.86 18.95 -8.59
CA LEU A 519 -12.39 19.72 -9.70
C LEU A 519 -13.90 19.54 -9.75
N ASP A 520 -14.67 20.61 -9.63
CA ASP A 520 -16.12 20.58 -9.78
C ASP A 520 -16.52 20.84 -11.25
N ASP A 521 -17.81 20.70 -11.57
CA ASP A 521 -18.33 20.76 -12.94
C ASP A 521 -18.03 22.09 -13.65
N ALA A 522 -17.84 23.18 -12.89
CA ALA A 522 -17.42 24.48 -13.40
C ALA A 522 -16.05 24.43 -14.10
N CYS A 523 -15.14 23.54 -13.67
CA CYS A 523 -13.80 23.39 -14.24
C CYS A 523 -13.81 22.77 -15.64
N TRP A 524 -14.85 21.98 -15.97
CA TRP A 524 -14.92 21.22 -17.22
C TRP A 524 -15.49 22.02 -18.39
N ARG A 525 -16.32 23.04 -18.13
CA ARG A 525 -16.95 23.87 -19.19
C ARG A 525 -15.94 24.58 -20.10
N PRO A 526 -14.88 25.22 -19.58
CA PRO A 526 -13.86 25.84 -20.43
C PRO A 526 -13.02 24.81 -21.20
N LEU A 527 -12.77 23.65 -20.59
CA LEU A 527 -11.97 22.58 -21.17
C LEU A 527 -12.68 21.95 -22.38
N ALA A 528 -13.98 21.66 -22.24
CA ALA A 528 -14.79 21.10 -23.34
C ALA A 528 -14.85 22.02 -24.57
N ARG A 529 -14.73 23.35 -24.40
CA ARG A 529 -14.69 24.32 -25.50
C ARG A 529 -13.34 24.38 -26.23
N ARG A 530 -12.25 24.01 -25.54
CA ARG A 530 -10.87 24.14 -26.05
C ARG A 530 -10.27 22.80 -26.52
N CYS A 531 -10.86 21.68 -26.12
CA CYS A 531 -10.35 20.35 -26.43
C CYS A 531 -10.91 19.77 -27.74
N PRO A 532 -10.20 18.78 -28.34
CA PRO A 532 -10.71 18.02 -29.49
C PRO A 532 -12.09 17.41 -29.21
N ARG A 533 -12.90 17.25 -30.26
CA ARG A 533 -14.31 16.76 -30.19
C ARG A 533 -14.49 15.49 -29.34
N ALA A 534 -13.51 14.59 -29.34
CA ALA A 534 -13.54 13.36 -28.54
C ALA A 534 -13.54 13.62 -27.01
N LEU A 535 -12.72 14.57 -26.53
CA LEU A 535 -12.71 14.95 -25.11
C LEU A 535 -13.97 15.75 -24.73
N ALA A 536 -14.47 16.57 -25.65
CA ALA A 536 -15.72 17.28 -25.46
C ALA A 536 -16.91 16.31 -25.30
N ALA A 537 -16.93 15.20 -26.07
CA ALA A 537 -17.96 14.17 -25.97
C ALA A 537 -18.00 13.46 -24.59
N LEU A 538 -16.84 13.30 -23.94
CA LEU A 538 -16.78 12.74 -22.59
C LEU A 538 -17.50 13.59 -21.54
N VAL A 539 -17.56 14.91 -21.78
CA VAL A 539 -18.16 15.91 -20.88
C VAL A 539 -19.59 16.29 -21.32
N ALA A 540 -19.90 16.24 -22.61
CA ALA A 540 -21.15 16.73 -23.18
C ALA A 540 -22.39 15.96 -22.69
N GLU A 541 -22.34 14.63 -22.67
CA GLU A 541 -23.43 13.76 -22.20
C GLU A 541 -23.80 14.04 -20.73
N PRO A 542 -22.86 13.98 -19.75
CA PRO A 542 -23.14 14.34 -18.36
C PRO A 542 -23.55 15.81 -18.19
N ALA A 543 -22.97 16.72 -18.98
CA ALA A 543 -23.32 18.14 -18.95
C ALA A 543 -24.74 18.42 -19.45
N ALA A 544 -25.30 17.58 -20.31
CA ALA A 544 -26.69 17.68 -20.75
C ALA A 544 -27.70 17.18 -19.70
N ALA A 545 -27.26 16.40 -18.72
CA ALA A 545 -28.07 16.00 -17.56
C ALA A 545 -28.15 17.09 -16.48
N LEU A 546 -27.15 17.99 -16.43
CA LEU A 546 -27.16 19.17 -15.55
C LEU A 546 -28.32 20.11 -15.93
N GLY A 547 -29.29 20.26 -15.01
CA GLY A 547 -30.42 21.18 -15.16
C GLY A 547 -31.78 20.50 -15.38
N LYS A 548 -31.83 19.17 -15.49
CA LYS A 548 -33.11 18.44 -15.37
C LYS A 548 -33.54 18.47 -13.91
N ALA A 549 -34.70 19.07 -13.62
CA ALA A 549 -35.27 19.08 -12.27
C ALA A 549 -35.53 17.64 -11.82
N GLU A 550 -34.82 17.19 -10.80
CA GLU A 550 -34.97 15.83 -10.28
C GLU A 550 -35.96 15.80 -9.12
N PRO A 551 -36.82 14.77 -9.03
CA PRO A 551 -37.61 14.55 -7.83
C PRO A 551 -36.65 14.27 -6.66
N PRO A 552 -36.89 14.87 -5.48
CA PRO A 552 -36.03 14.66 -4.32
C PRO A 552 -36.04 13.17 -3.93
N PRO A 553 -34.89 12.62 -3.49
CA PRO A 553 -34.85 11.25 -2.98
C PRO A 553 -35.81 11.11 -1.80
N SER A 554 -36.41 9.93 -1.66
CA SER A 554 -37.27 9.62 -0.52
C SER A 554 -36.52 9.82 0.81
N ARG A 555 -37.23 10.15 1.88
CA ARG A 555 -36.63 10.36 3.22
C ARG A 555 -35.78 9.15 3.65
N LEU A 556 -36.28 7.94 3.37
CA LEU A 556 -35.58 6.68 3.62
C LEU A 556 -34.28 6.57 2.81
N ALA A 557 -34.28 6.87 1.51
CA ALA A 557 -33.08 6.82 0.68
C ALA A 557 -32.03 7.85 1.15
N ARG A 558 -32.48 9.04 1.55
CA ARG A 558 -31.60 10.07 2.12
C ARG A 558 -30.99 9.61 3.44
N ALA A 559 -31.79 9.11 4.37
CA ALA A 559 -31.31 8.60 5.66
C ALA A 559 -30.32 7.45 5.47
N ALA A 560 -30.64 6.49 4.60
CA ALA A 560 -29.74 5.38 4.26
C ALA A 560 -28.40 5.88 3.68
N ARG A 561 -28.42 6.90 2.82
CA ARG A 561 -27.20 7.51 2.27
C ARG A 561 -26.36 8.18 3.36
N VAL A 562 -26.98 8.95 4.26
CA VAL A 562 -26.25 9.60 5.37
C VAL A 562 -25.63 8.57 6.30
N LEU A 563 -26.38 7.53 6.69
CA LEU A 563 -25.86 6.44 7.52
C LEU A 563 -24.68 5.74 6.86
N LEU A 564 -24.78 5.46 5.55
CA LEU A 564 -23.70 4.89 4.77
C LEU A 564 -22.45 5.78 4.74
N ASP A 565 -22.63 7.10 4.57
CA ASP A 565 -21.54 8.07 4.59
C ASP A 565 -20.85 8.13 5.96
N CYS A 566 -21.62 8.17 7.04
CA CYS A 566 -21.10 8.12 8.41
C CYS A 566 -20.35 6.82 8.68
N ALA A 567 -20.91 5.67 8.28
CA ALA A 567 -20.26 4.37 8.44
C ALA A 567 -18.94 4.30 7.65
N LEU A 568 -18.94 4.77 6.40
CA LEU A 568 -17.74 4.78 5.56
C LEU A 568 -16.65 5.68 6.14
N LEU A 569 -17.00 6.88 6.63
CA LEU A 569 -16.06 7.75 7.34
C LEU A 569 -15.51 7.11 8.61
N GLY A 570 -16.37 6.49 9.42
CA GLY A 570 -15.95 5.79 10.62
C GLY A 570 -14.97 4.66 10.34
N VAL A 571 -15.27 3.82 9.34
CA VAL A 571 -14.40 2.70 8.93
C VAL A 571 -13.06 3.21 8.38
N VAL A 572 -13.07 4.19 7.46
CA VAL A 572 -11.82 4.74 6.92
C VAL A 572 -11.01 5.46 8.00
N GLY A 573 -11.66 6.17 8.92
CA GLY A 573 -11.03 6.82 10.06
C GLY A 573 -10.32 5.80 10.95
N TRP A 574 -11.01 4.71 11.31
CA TRP A 574 -10.44 3.63 12.10
C TRP A 574 -9.26 2.94 11.39
N LEU A 575 -9.41 2.59 10.10
CA LEU A 575 -8.35 1.98 9.29
C LEU A 575 -7.17 2.93 9.02
N SER A 576 -7.34 4.25 9.18
CA SER A 576 -6.26 5.22 9.01
C SER A 576 -5.29 5.25 10.18
N TRP A 577 -5.68 4.77 11.38
CA TRP A 577 -4.81 4.76 12.56
C TRP A 577 -3.48 4.02 12.36
N PRO A 578 -3.44 2.74 11.93
CA PRO A 578 -2.17 2.04 11.72
C PRO A 578 -1.29 2.70 10.66
N VAL A 579 -1.90 3.30 9.63
CA VAL A 579 -1.18 4.08 8.61
C VAL A 579 -0.55 5.32 9.23
N LEU A 580 -1.28 6.08 10.04
CA LEU A 580 -0.76 7.27 10.72
C LEU A 580 0.36 6.90 11.70
N ALA A 581 0.15 5.86 12.52
CA ALA A 581 1.17 5.36 13.45
C ALA A 581 2.46 4.96 12.73
N ASN A 582 2.35 4.34 11.54
CA ASN A 582 3.49 3.99 10.69
C ASN A 582 4.17 5.22 10.08
N LEU A 583 3.40 6.19 9.54
CA LEU A 583 3.96 7.39 8.89
C LEU A 583 4.62 8.36 9.88
N LEU A 584 4.08 8.43 11.10
CA LEU A 584 4.58 9.25 12.20
C LEU A 584 5.64 8.51 13.05
N GLU A 585 5.96 7.27 12.71
CA GLU A 585 6.97 6.44 13.40
C GLU A 585 6.71 6.31 14.93
N LEU A 586 5.43 6.32 15.35
CA LEU A 586 5.02 6.33 16.77
C LEU A 586 5.50 5.10 17.54
N GLY A 587 5.75 3.99 16.86
CA GLY A 587 6.27 2.75 17.45
C GLY A 587 7.80 2.66 17.52
N GLY A 588 8.54 3.74 17.23
CA GLY A 588 10.02 3.74 17.20
C GLY A 588 10.64 2.97 16.03
N GLY A 589 9.82 2.49 15.09
CA GLY A 589 10.24 1.85 13.84
C GLY A 589 10.37 2.84 12.69
N ARG A 590 11.11 2.48 11.64
CA ARG A 590 11.14 3.25 10.39
C ARG A 590 9.84 3.07 9.61
N GLN A 591 9.41 4.10 8.89
CA GLN A 591 8.23 4.03 8.03
C GLN A 591 8.24 2.83 7.07
N ALA A 592 7.13 2.10 6.98
CA ALA A 592 6.86 1.14 5.92
C ALA A 592 6.06 1.79 4.78
N MET A 593 6.58 1.71 3.56
CA MET A 593 5.96 2.26 2.35
C MET A 593 5.47 1.14 1.42
N ASN A 594 4.42 1.43 0.65
CA ASN A 594 3.70 0.43 -0.15
C ASN A 594 3.18 -0.74 0.69
N ALA A 595 2.80 -0.45 1.95
CA ALA A 595 2.35 -1.45 2.91
C ALA A 595 0.83 -1.44 3.04
N SER A 596 0.27 -2.64 3.20
CA SER A 596 -1.14 -2.88 3.52
C SER A 596 -1.27 -3.38 4.94
N PHE A 597 -2.20 -2.81 5.71
CA PHE A 597 -2.38 -3.10 7.14
C PHE A 597 -3.60 -3.98 7.43
N GLY A 598 -4.35 -4.37 6.41
CA GLY A 598 -5.51 -5.24 6.53
C GLY A 598 -5.75 -6.08 5.28
N ALA A 599 -6.51 -7.16 5.46
CA ALA A 599 -6.80 -8.15 4.42
C ALA A 599 -7.39 -7.54 3.13
N PHE A 600 -8.31 -6.59 3.27
CA PHE A 600 -8.97 -5.91 2.15
C PHE A 600 -8.10 -4.83 1.48
N LYS A 601 -6.86 -4.62 1.95
CA LYS A 601 -5.94 -3.60 1.40
C LYS A 601 -6.63 -2.24 1.26
N LEU A 602 -7.41 -1.87 2.28
CA LEU A 602 -8.09 -0.59 2.39
C LEU A 602 -7.28 0.29 3.33
N VAL A 603 -7.01 1.53 2.90
CA VAL A 603 -6.19 2.50 3.59
C VAL A 603 -4.74 2.02 3.75
N ASN A 604 -3.95 2.21 2.70
CA ASN A 604 -2.54 1.80 2.64
C ASN A 604 -1.58 3.00 2.69
N THR A 605 -0.28 2.70 2.84
CA THR A 605 0.79 3.65 2.50
C THR A 605 1.25 3.46 1.06
N TYR A 606 1.56 4.56 0.38
CA TYR A 606 2.03 4.56 -1.00
C TYR A 606 3.33 5.33 -1.10
N GLY A 607 4.30 4.81 -1.84
CA GLY A 607 5.56 5.50 -2.07
C GLY A 607 6.23 5.02 -3.35
N ALA A 608 6.76 5.95 -4.14
CA ALA A 608 7.47 5.62 -5.37
C ALA A 608 8.84 6.29 -5.38
N PHE A 609 9.85 5.53 -5.83
CA PHE A 609 11.21 6.02 -6.07
C PHE A 609 11.89 6.67 -4.85
N GLY A 610 11.78 6.04 -3.67
CA GLY A 610 12.51 6.51 -2.48
C GLY A 610 14.02 6.57 -2.70
N SER A 611 14.57 5.62 -3.46
CA SER A 611 15.93 5.66 -3.98
C SER A 611 15.92 5.62 -5.51
N VAL A 612 16.93 6.24 -6.12
CA VAL A 612 17.14 6.26 -7.57
C VAL A 612 18.54 5.71 -7.83
N GLY A 613 18.66 4.73 -8.71
CA GLY A 613 19.96 4.22 -9.13
C GLY A 613 20.71 5.27 -9.96
N GLU A 614 22.01 5.39 -9.75
CA GLU A 614 22.87 6.32 -10.49
C GLU A 614 23.35 5.73 -11.83
N ALA A 615 23.13 4.43 -12.06
CA ALA A 615 23.44 3.74 -13.29
C ALA A 615 22.35 2.73 -13.64
N ARG A 616 22.14 2.52 -14.95
CA ARG A 616 21.18 1.54 -15.46
C ARG A 616 21.91 0.23 -15.76
N TYR A 617 21.61 -0.82 -15.00
CA TYR A 617 22.10 -2.17 -15.27
C TYR A 617 20.97 -3.02 -15.85
N GLU A 618 21.25 -3.72 -16.94
CA GLU A 618 20.28 -4.54 -17.67
C GLU A 618 20.84 -5.93 -17.96
N PRO A 619 20.14 -7.01 -17.55
CA PRO A 619 20.42 -8.34 -18.06
C PRO A 619 20.01 -8.42 -19.53
N ILE A 620 20.84 -9.03 -20.37
CA ILE A 620 20.53 -9.18 -21.80
C ILE A 620 19.48 -10.27 -22.01
N VAL A 621 18.22 -9.85 -22.11
CA VAL A 621 17.07 -10.65 -22.54
C VAL A 621 16.18 -9.77 -23.44
N GLU A 622 15.77 -10.28 -24.60
CA GLU A 622 15.04 -9.48 -25.60
C GLU A 622 13.52 -9.40 -25.34
N PHE A 623 13.13 -8.62 -24.33
CA PHE A 623 11.72 -8.34 -24.01
C PHE A 623 11.07 -7.28 -24.93
N PRO A 624 9.73 -7.13 -25.00
CA PRO A 624 9.05 -6.22 -25.92
C PRO A 624 9.37 -4.72 -25.83
N CYS A 625 9.72 -4.20 -24.65
CA CYS A 625 9.96 -2.76 -24.45
C CYS A 625 11.29 -2.45 -23.73
N LYS A 626 11.91 -3.42 -23.06
CA LYS A 626 13.17 -3.23 -22.33
C LYS A 626 14.36 -2.91 -23.27
N PRO A 627 15.37 -2.13 -22.86
CA PRO A 627 16.58 -1.96 -23.66
C PRO A 627 17.24 -3.30 -23.96
N GLY A 628 17.62 -3.50 -25.23
CA GLY A 628 18.25 -4.71 -25.72
C GLY A 628 19.36 -4.33 -26.70
N ALA A 629 19.12 -4.48 -27.99
CA ALA A 629 20.02 -3.94 -29.01
C ALA A 629 20.26 -2.43 -28.85
N VAL A 630 21.47 -1.97 -29.11
CA VAL A 630 21.85 -0.54 -28.99
C VAL A 630 21.10 0.37 -29.96
N THR A 631 20.61 -0.19 -31.06
CA THR A 631 19.79 0.52 -32.06
C THR A 631 18.30 0.48 -31.76
N ARG A 632 17.89 -0.19 -30.69
CA ARG A 632 16.48 -0.34 -30.35
C ARG A 632 15.93 0.97 -29.79
N ARG A 633 14.91 1.50 -30.47
CA ARG A 633 14.11 2.63 -29.99
C ARG A 633 13.30 2.24 -28.74
N PRO A 634 13.26 3.07 -27.68
CA PRO A 634 12.37 2.86 -26.54
C PRO A 634 10.89 2.94 -26.92
N CYS A 635 10.03 2.21 -26.22
CA CYS A 635 8.60 2.15 -26.53
C CYS A 635 7.77 3.21 -25.78
N PHE A 636 6.57 3.49 -26.29
CA PHE A 636 5.48 4.10 -25.52
C PHE A 636 4.43 3.02 -25.26
N CYS A 637 4.37 2.49 -24.05
CA CYS A 637 3.48 1.40 -23.69
C CYS A 637 2.51 1.75 -22.55
N ALA A 638 2.84 2.70 -21.67
CA ALA A 638 1.91 3.13 -20.63
C ALA A 638 0.62 3.69 -21.27
N PRO A 639 -0.58 3.36 -20.75
CA PRO A 639 -0.86 2.71 -19.46
C PRO A 639 -0.77 1.16 -19.43
N TYR A 640 -0.49 0.49 -20.55
CA TYR A 640 -0.28 -0.96 -20.54
C TYR A 640 0.99 -1.35 -19.79
N HIS A 641 0.93 -2.48 -19.09
CA HIS A 641 1.98 -2.94 -18.19
C HIS A 641 2.57 -4.28 -18.65
N TYR A 642 3.75 -4.23 -19.27
CA TYR A 642 4.56 -5.43 -19.49
C TYR A 642 5.21 -5.85 -18.17
N ARG A 643 4.62 -6.85 -17.49
CA ARG A 643 5.01 -7.22 -16.12
C ARG A 643 6.44 -7.74 -16.06
N LEU A 644 6.88 -8.47 -17.08
CA LEU A 644 8.23 -9.04 -17.13
C LEU A 644 9.30 -7.98 -17.40
N ASP A 645 9.07 -7.09 -18.37
CA ASP A 645 9.93 -5.93 -18.65
C ASP A 645 10.08 -5.01 -17.43
N TRP A 646 9.01 -4.89 -16.64
CA TRP A 646 9.03 -4.09 -15.42
C TRP A 646 9.75 -4.83 -14.28
N ASN A 647 9.50 -6.12 -14.08
CA ASN A 647 10.16 -6.90 -13.02
C ASN A 647 11.67 -7.06 -13.22
N ILE A 648 12.15 -7.21 -14.46
CA ILE A 648 13.59 -7.34 -14.71
C ILE A 648 14.37 -6.07 -14.28
N TRP A 649 13.71 -4.91 -14.20
CA TRP A 649 14.35 -3.69 -13.67
C TRP A 649 14.89 -3.88 -12.25
N PHE A 650 14.24 -4.67 -11.41
CA PHE A 650 14.71 -4.93 -10.05
C PHE A 650 16.03 -5.70 -9.99
N LEU A 651 16.34 -6.50 -11.01
CA LEU A 651 17.64 -7.16 -11.12
C LEU A 651 18.80 -6.18 -11.33
N GLY A 652 18.52 -4.96 -11.79
CA GLY A 652 19.51 -3.91 -11.97
C GLY A 652 19.98 -3.24 -10.66
N PHE A 653 19.39 -3.61 -9.51
CA PHE A 653 19.85 -3.10 -8.21
C PHE A 653 20.99 -3.94 -7.65
N LYS A 654 22.11 -3.28 -7.31
CA LYS A 654 23.25 -3.94 -6.67
C LYS A 654 22.94 -4.28 -5.19
N PRO A 655 23.42 -5.42 -4.67
CA PRO A 655 24.12 -6.49 -5.39
C PRO A 655 23.15 -7.38 -6.20
N HIS A 656 23.40 -7.53 -7.51
CA HIS A 656 22.46 -8.15 -8.45
C HIS A 656 22.15 -9.63 -8.12
N GLN A 657 23.16 -10.38 -7.65
CA GLN A 657 22.98 -11.78 -7.22
C GLN A 657 21.98 -11.92 -6.08
N SER A 658 21.95 -10.98 -5.14
CA SER A 658 20.98 -10.98 -4.04
C SER A 658 19.56 -10.79 -4.58
N MET A 659 19.38 -9.84 -5.52
CA MET A 659 18.09 -9.59 -6.16
C MET A 659 17.58 -10.81 -6.93
N LEU A 660 18.46 -11.48 -7.67
CA LEU A 660 18.15 -12.71 -8.40
C LEU A 660 17.74 -13.86 -7.48
N GLN A 661 18.48 -14.08 -6.39
CA GLN A 661 18.25 -15.21 -5.49
C GLN A 661 17.08 -15.01 -4.52
N ARG A 662 16.76 -13.77 -4.15
CA ARG A 662 15.71 -13.48 -3.17
C ARG A 662 14.38 -13.11 -3.81
N ARG A 663 14.43 -12.28 -4.85
CA ARG A 663 13.23 -11.66 -5.41
C ARG A 663 12.89 -12.23 -6.78
N GLU A 664 13.79 -12.12 -7.75
CA GLU A 664 13.47 -12.39 -9.15
C GLU A 664 13.81 -13.83 -9.59
N ARG A 665 13.45 -14.81 -8.75
CA ARG A 665 13.69 -16.25 -9.00
C ARG A 665 13.00 -16.76 -10.27
N TRP A 666 11.98 -16.06 -10.75
CA TRP A 666 11.31 -16.37 -12.00
C TRP A 666 12.29 -16.44 -13.17
N LEU A 667 13.44 -15.76 -13.12
CA LEU A 667 14.43 -15.82 -14.19
C LEU A 667 14.97 -17.25 -14.38
N PHE A 668 15.15 -18.02 -13.30
CA PHE A 668 15.57 -19.42 -13.43
C PHE A 668 14.48 -20.29 -14.08
N ALA A 669 13.22 -20.10 -13.69
CA ALA A 669 12.10 -20.79 -14.33
C ALA A 669 11.97 -20.38 -15.80
N PHE A 670 12.21 -19.11 -16.11
CA PHE A 670 12.22 -18.58 -17.47
C PHE A 670 13.33 -19.22 -18.31
N LEU A 671 14.55 -19.33 -17.80
CA LEU A 671 15.66 -19.99 -18.50
C LEU A 671 15.40 -21.49 -18.76
N LEU A 672 14.80 -22.21 -17.80
CA LEU A 672 14.39 -23.60 -18.01
C LEU A 672 13.40 -23.73 -19.17
N LYS A 673 12.39 -22.88 -19.18
CA LYS A 673 11.35 -22.86 -20.20
C LYS A 673 11.87 -22.44 -21.56
N LEU A 674 12.84 -21.54 -21.58
CA LEU A 674 13.56 -21.13 -22.78
C LEU A 674 14.34 -22.30 -23.39
N LEU A 675 15.09 -23.05 -22.57
CA LEU A 675 15.82 -24.27 -22.98
C LEU A 675 14.89 -25.38 -23.44
N ALA A 676 13.66 -25.42 -22.92
CA ALA A 676 12.62 -26.36 -23.33
C ALA A 676 11.81 -25.90 -24.56
N ALA A 677 12.09 -24.72 -25.12
CA ALA A 677 11.31 -24.09 -26.19
C ALA A 677 9.80 -24.00 -25.87
N ASP A 678 9.46 -23.67 -24.61
CA ASP A 678 8.08 -23.55 -24.13
C ASP A 678 7.34 -22.39 -24.80
N PRO A 679 6.29 -22.64 -25.61
CA PRO A 679 5.62 -21.59 -26.38
C PRO A 679 5.04 -20.44 -25.53
N PRO A 680 4.40 -20.69 -24.37
CA PRO A 680 3.93 -19.62 -23.49
C PRO A 680 5.05 -18.74 -22.93
N ALA A 681 6.22 -19.29 -22.58
CA ALA A 681 7.34 -18.48 -22.13
C ALA A 681 7.97 -17.67 -23.27
N LEU A 682 8.02 -18.23 -24.49
CA LEU A 682 8.53 -17.55 -25.67
C LEU A 682 7.63 -16.39 -26.11
N SER A 683 6.31 -16.47 -25.89
CA SER A 683 5.38 -15.38 -26.23
C SER A 683 5.57 -14.13 -25.36
N LEU A 684 6.31 -14.22 -24.25
CA LEU A 684 6.70 -13.08 -23.40
C LEU A 684 7.88 -12.29 -23.97
N LEU A 685 8.60 -12.82 -24.97
CA LEU A 685 9.70 -12.13 -25.64
C LEU A 685 9.18 -11.20 -26.74
N ALA A 686 10.04 -10.30 -27.23
CA ALA A 686 9.73 -9.52 -28.42
C ALA A 686 9.45 -10.45 -29.63
N ALA A 687 8.55 -10.09 -30.55
CA ALA A 687 8.15 -10.98 -31.64
C ALA A 687 9.33 -11.59 -32.43
N GLY A 688 10.32 -10.77 -32.80
CA GLY A 688 11.53 -11.28 -33.47
C GLY A 688 12.39 -12.20 -32.60
N ALA A 689 12.39 -11.98 -31.29
CA ALA A 689 13.09 -12.82 -30.31
C ALA A 689 12.38 -14.17 -30.10
N ALA A 690 11.03 -14.16 -30.09
CA ALA A 690 10.19 -15.35 -29.97
C ALA A 690 10.33 -16.30 -31.18
N ASP A 691 10.52 -15.73 -32.38
CA ASP A 691 10.82 -16.49 -33.63
C ASP A 691 12.30 -16.88 -33.77
N GLY A 692 13.09 -16.61 -32.72
CA GLY A 692 14.45 -17.09 -32.54
C GLY A 692 15.57 -16.11 -32.88
N ALA A 693 15.31 -14.82 -33.11
CA ALA A 693 16.39 -13.83 -33.20
C ALA A 693 17.16 -13.66 -31.87
N ALA A 694 16.55 -14.02 -30.73
CA ALA A 694 17.20 -14.03 -29.42
C ALA A 694 18.15 -15.23 -29.23
N PHE A 695 18.10 -16.23 -30.12
CA PHE A 695 18.98 -17.39 -30.09
C PHE A 695 20.06 -17.22 -31.17
N ARG A 696 21.33 -17.22 -30.75
CA ARG A 696 22.45 -17.46 -31.68
C ARG A 696 22.42 -18.93 -32.07
N ASP A 697 21.58 -19.25 -33.05
CA ASP A 697 21.62 -20.54 -33.74
C ASP A 697 22.21 -20.29 -35.15
N PRO A 698 23.33 -20.93 -35.52
CA PRO A 698 23.87 -20.87 -36.88
C PRO A 698 22.91 -21.45 -37.94
N GLU A 699 21.88 -22.20 -37.53
CA GLU A 699 20.88 -22.76 -38.44
C GLU A 699 19.75 -21.76 -38.82
N PRO A 700 19.18 -21.89 -40.03
CA PRO A 700 18.04 -21.10 -40.48
C PRO A 700 16.81 -21.29 -39.56
N PRO A 701 15.93 -20.28 -39.40
CA PRO A 701 14.79 -20.32 -38.47
C PRO A 701 13.91 -21.59 -38.52
N HIS A 702 13.77 -22.17 -39.72
CA HIS A 702 12.97 -23.37 -40.00
C HIS A 702 13.66 -24.69 -39.61
N ALA A 703 14.96 -24.68 -39.31
CA ALA A 703 15.74 -25.85 -38.89
C ALA A 703 16.24 -25.74 -37.44
N ARG A 704 15.87 -24.67 -36.71
CA ARG A 704 16.37 -24.39 -35.37
C ARG A 704 15.85 -25.40 -34.35
N LYS A 705 16.75 -25.83 -33.49
CA LYS A 705 16.45 -26.71 -32.34
C LYS A 705 16.30 -25.85 -31.08
N ALA A 706 15.67 -26.42 -30.06
CA ALA A 706 15.64 -25.80 -28.74
C ALA A 706 17.08 -25.47 -28.28
N PRO A 707 17.31 -24.29 -27.69
CA PRO A 707 18.66 -23.87 -27.31
C PRO A 707 19.24 -24.85 -26.28
N ARG A 708 20.49 -25.26 -26.48
CA ARG A 708 21.18 -26.22 -25.58
C ARG A 708 21.72 -25.57 -24.31
N TYR A 709 22.08 -24.30 -24.40
CA TYR A 709 22.67 -23.55 -23.31
C TYR A 709 22.04 -22.17 -23.22
N ALA A 710 21.89 -21.68 -22.00
CA ALA A 710 21.46 -20.32 -21.73
C ALA A 710 22.47 -19.64 -20.81
N LYS A 711 22.69 -18.35 -21.02
CA LYS A 711 23.61 -17.51 -20.22
C LYS A 711 22.97 -16.13 -20.12
N VAL A 712 23.12 -15.48 -18.98
CA VAL A 712 22.64 -14.10 -18.80
C VAL A 712 23.81 -13.24 -18.35
N ASP A 713 24.16 -12.26 -19.18
CA ASP A 713 25.15 -11.25 -18.89
C ASP A 713 24.47 -9.94 -18.49
N MET A 714 25.08 -9.23 -17.55
CA MET A 714 24.68 -7.91 -17.10
C MET A 714 25.51 -6.85 -17.82
N TYR A 715 24.84 -5.83 -18.31
CA TYR A 715 25.48 -4.68 -18.96
C TYR A 715 25.02 -3.39 -18.31
N ARG A 716 25.95 -2.43 -18.21
CA ARG A 716 25.63 -1.05 -17.90
C ARG A 716 25.20 -0.34 -19.18
N TYR A 717 23.99 0.21 -19.19
CA TYR A 717 23.44 1.00 -20.29
C TYR A 717 23.50 2.49 -19.98
N SER A 718 23.68 3.30 -21.02
CA SER A 718 23.51 4.74 -20.98
C SER A 718 22.82 5.24 -22.26
N MET A 719 22.06 6.32 -22.14
CA MET A 719 21.45 6.99 -23.29
C MET A 719 22.54 7.58 -24.18
N ALA A 720 22.53 7.25 -25.47
CA ALA A 720 23.64 7.57 -26.36
C ALA A 720 23.78 9.07 -26.64
N GLU A 721 22.69 9.75 -26.96
CA GLU A 721 22.67 11.19 -27.27
C GLU A 721 21.26 11.78 -27.09
N PRO A 722 21.12 13.13 -26.99
CA PRO A 722 19.82 13.79 -26.87
C PRO A 722 18.85 13.50 -28.02
N LEU A 723 17.55 13.47 -27.70
CA LEU A 723 16.49 13.16 -28.66
C LEU A 723 16.49 14.08 -29.88
N TRP A 724 16.81 15.37 -29.71
CA TRP A 724 16.86 16.33 -30.83
C TRP A 724 18.01 16.06 -31.80
N LEU A 725 19.13 15.49 -31.32
CA LEU A 725 20.23 15.08 -32.21
C LEU A 725 19.89 13.78 -32.95
N LEU A 726 19.26 12.81 -32.27
CA LEU A 726 18.71 11.61 -32.92
C LEU A 726 17.71 11.97 -34.01
N ALA A 727 16.79 12.91 -33.74
CA ALA A 727 15.83 13.40 -34.70
C ALA A 727 16.51 14.10 -35.89
N ALA A 728 17.52 14.94 -35.65
CA ALA A 728 18.30 15.58 -36.70
C ALA A 728 19.05 14.57 -37.59
N ARG A 729 19.64 13.51 -37.02
CA ARG A 729 20.26 12.43 -37.78
C ARG A 729 19.23 11.67 -38.61
N TRP A 730 18.08 11.35 -38.03
CA TRP A 730 16.99 10.69 -38.74
C TRP A 730 16.49 11.50 -39.94
N TRP A 731 16.32 12.81 -39.78
CA TRP A 731 15.93 13.68 -40.90
C TRP A 731 16.98 13.78 -42.00
N ARG A 732 18.28 13.75 -41.64
CA ARG A 732 19.38 13.81 -42.62
C ARG A 732 19.59 12.48 -43.35
N ALA A 733 19.39 11.35 -42.66
CA ALA A 733 19.64 10.01 -43.19
C ALA A 733 18.66 8.99 -42.57
N PRO A 734 17.39 8.96 -43.02
CA PRO A 734 16.36 8.10 -42.43
C PRO A 734 16.63 6.60 -42.61
N ALA A 735 17.49 6.24 -43.58
CA ALA A 735 17.90 4.86 -43.84
C ALA A 735 18.99 4.35 -42.88
N THR A 736 19.67 5.22 -42.13
CA THR A 736 20.74 4.83 -41.21
C THR A 736 20.15 4.43 -39.85
N PRO A 737 20.50 3.25 -39.30
CA PRO A 737 20.07 2.86 -37.96
C PRO A 737 20.55 3.86 -36.91
N LEU A 738 19.63 4.37 -36.10
CA LEU A 738 19.96 5.23 -34.98
C LEU A 738 20.46 4.40 -33.80
N VAL A 739 21.53 4.85 -33.16
CA VAL A 739 22.02 4.27 -31.90
C VAL A 739 21.36 5.01 -30.75
N TRP A 740 20.47 4.34 -30.04
CA TRP A 740 19.76 4.90 -28.88
C TRP A 740 20.53 4.67 -27.58
N TRP A 741 21.29 3.58 -27.50
CA TRP A 741 21.97 3.18 -26.28
C TRP A 741 23.46 2.95 -26.51
N SER A 742 24.27 3.31 -25.53
CA SER A 742 25.61 2.75 -25.35
C SER A 742 25.55 1.72 -24.22
N ARG A 743 26.34 0.64 -24.34
CA ARG A 743 26.41 -0.39 -23.30
C ARG A 743 27.84 -0.87 -23.07
N ALA A 744 28.17 -1.16 -21.82
CA ALA A 744 29.42 -1.78 -21.41
C ALA A 744 29.12 -3.05 -20.61
N TYR A 745 29.91 -4.10 -20.83
CA TYR A 745 29.80 -5.33 -20.05
C TYR A 745 30.16 -5.05 -18.60
N GLU A 746 29.33 -5.51 -17.66
CA GLU A 746 29.57 -5.34 -16.22
C GLU A 746 30.01 -6.67 -15.61
N GLU A 747 29.15 -7.69 -15.69
CA GLU A 747 29.40 -8.99 -15.08
C GLU A 747 28.54 -10.09 -15.69
N GLN A 748 28.88 -11.34 -15.36
CA GLN A 748 28.06 -12.49 -15.69
C GLN A 748 27.04 -12.71 -14.57
N LEU A 749 25.76 -12.54 -14.86
CA LEU A 749 24.69 -12.71 -13.87
C LEU A 749 24.33 -14.19 -13.68
N VAL A 750 24.16 -14.93 -14.79
CA VAL A 750 23.93 -16.37 -14.77
C VAL A 750 24.97 -17.03 -15.67
N PRO A 751 25.75 -18.00 -15.16
CA PRO A 751 26.70 -18.74 -15.97
C PRO A 751 26.00 -19.52 -17.08
N ALA A 752 26.77 -20.06 -18.01
CA ALA A 752 26.21 -20.99 -18.99
C ALA A 752 25.54 -22.17 -18.24
N VAL A 753 24.25 -22.38 -18.48
CA VAL A 753 23.43 -23.44 -17.88
C VAL A 753 22.77 -24.28 -18.96
N THR A 754 22.48 -25.54 -18.63
CA THR A 754 21.71 -26.49 -19.44
C THR A 754 20.69 -27.20 -18.55
N VAL A 755 19.77 -27.95 -19.16
CA VAL A 755 18.82 -28.80 -18.45
C VAL A 755 19.52 -30.09 -18.02
N GLY A 756 19.54 -30.34 -16.72
CA GLY A 756 20.05 -31.55 -16.11
C GLY A 756 19.11 -32.74 -16.29
N PRO A 757 19.55 -33.96 -15.92
CA PRO A 757 18.77 -35.18 -16.10
C PRO A 757 17.46 -35.23 -15.29
N ARG A 758 17.31 -34.40 -14.25
CA ARG A 758 16.07 -34.29 -13.46
C ARG A 758 15.24 -33.06 -13.85
N GLY A 759 15.56 -32.40 -14.96
CA GLY A 759 14.85 -31.20 -15.41
C GLY A 759 15.25 -29.92 -14.67
N GLU A 760 16.36 -29.94 -13.92
CA GLU A 760 16.89 -28.81 -13.17
C GLU A 760 17.90 -27.99 -13.99
N LEU A 761 18.11 -26.71 -13.66
CA LEU A 761 19.25 -25.98 -14.24
C LEU A 761 20.54 -26.47 -13.62
N VAL A 762 21.42 -26.99 -14.46
CA VAL A 762 22.80 -27.31 -14.08
C VAL A 762 23.75 -26.40 -14.83
N ARG A 763 24.86 -26.03 -14.18
CA ARG A 763 25.94 -25.33 -14.86
C ARG A 763 26.43 -26.21 -16.01
N ALA A 764 26.50 -25.65 -17.21
CA ALA A 764 27.13 -26.33 -18.32
C ALA A 764 28.58 -26.58 -17.91
N GLU A 765 29.00 -27.85 -17.91
CA GLU A 765 30.42 -28.15 -17.79
C GLU A 765 31.11 -27.41 -18.94
N GLU A 766 32.07 -26.54 -18.62
CA GLU A 766 33.00 -26.10 -19.65
C GLU A 766 33.53 -27.37 -20.28
N PRO A 767 33.54 -27.50 -21.63
CA PRO A 767 34.25 -28.61 -22.23
C PRO A 767 35.61 -28.56 -21.57
N ARG A 768 35.99 -29.63 -20.85
CA ARG A 768 37.33 -29.75 -20.28
C ARG A 768 38.20 -29.28 -21.44
N LYS A 769 38.87 -28.13 -21.29
CA LYS A 769 40.11 -27.95 -22.02
C LYS A 769 40.83 -29.20 -21.61
N GLU A 770 40.88 -30.19 -22.51
CA GLU A 770 41.78 -31.30 -22.34
C GLU A 770 43.05 -30.57 -21.98
N ARG A 771 43.48 -30.70 -20.71
CA ARG A 771 44.86 -30.36 -20.39
C ARG A 771 45.59 -31.06 -21.52
N PRO A 772 46.33 -30.33 -22.38
CA PRO A 772 47.00 -30.96 -23.50
C PRO A 772 47.62 -32.19 -22.88
N LYS A 773 47.17 -33.40 -23.30
CA LYS A 773 47.53 -34.67 -22.66
C LYS A 773 48.97 -34.47 -22.29
N ALA A 774 49.27 -34.44 -20.98
CA ALA A 774 50.61 -34.08 -20.51
C ALA A 774 51.51 -34.89 -21.42
N ARG A 775 52.19 -34.19 -22.34
CA ARG A 775 53.05 -34.85 -23.31
C ARG A 775 53.93 -35.62 -22.37
N GLU A 776 53.86 -36.95 -22.42
CA GLU A 776 54.81 -37.77 -21.69
C GLU A 776 56.13 -37.12 -22.03
N THR A 777 56.70 -36.43 -21.06
CA THR A 777 58.05 -35.95 -21.15
C THR A 777 58.80 -37.25 -21.20
N GLN A 778 59.02 -37.74 -22.42
CA GLN A 778 60.13 -38.60 -22.73
C GLN A 778 61.29 -37.87 -22.09
N THR A 779 61.71 -38.38 -20.93
CA THR A 779 62.93 -37.98 -20.30
C THR A 779 63.97 -38.08 -21.42
N PRO A 780 64.68 -36.99 -21.77
CA PRO A 780 65.71 -37.09 -22.79
C PRO A 780 66.65 -38.23 -22.38
N PRO A 781 67.11 -39.05 -23.34
CA PRO A 781 68.03 -40.13 -23.02
C PRO A 781 69.20 -39.55 -22.22
N PRO A 782 69.69 -40.24 -21.17
CA PRO A 782 70.79 -39.73 -20.38
C PRO A 782 71.95 -39.38 -21.31
N VAL A 783 72.51 -38.19 -21.15
CA VAL A 783 73.67 -37.68 -21.89
C VAL A 783 74.79 -37.46 -20.90
N ASP A 784 76.01 -37.80 -21.29
CA ASP A 784 77.19 -37.43 -20.53
C ASP A 784 77.54 -35.98 -20.86
N GLU A 785 77.59 -35.13 -19.83
CA GLU A 785 77.90 -33.70 -19.96
C GLU A 785 79.41 -33.45 -19.97
N GLU A 786 80.22 -34.42 -19.53
CA GLU A 786 81.67 -34.29 -19.43
C GLU A 786 82.40 -35.26 -20.40
N PRO A 787 83.43 -34.80 -21.14
CA PRO A 787 84.16 -35.65 -22.07
C PRO A 787 84.97 -36.77 -21.39
N GLN A 788 85.18 -36.67 -20.06
CA GLN A 788 85.93 -37.65 -19.27
C GLN A 788 85.07 -38.75 -18.65
N CYS A 789 83.75 -38.74 -18.86
CA CYS A 789 82.82 -39.70 -18.23
C CYS A 789 83.21 -41.17 -18.48
N ALA A 790 83.60 -41.54 -19.71
CA ALA A 790 84.04 -42.90 -20.01
C ALA A 790 85.29 -43.33 -19.23
N LEU A 791 86.25 -42.41 -19.02
CA LEU A 791 87.45 -42.66 -18.24
C LEU A 791 87.10 -42.83 -16.75
N TRP A 792 86.30 -41.94 -16.18
CA TRP A 792 85.89 -42.01 -14.78
C TRP A 792 85.07 -43.27 -14.48
N THR A 793 84.17 -43.63 -15.39
CA THR A 793 83.43 -44.89 -15.35
C THR A 793 84.40 -46.09 -15.35
N SER A 794 85.41 -46.12 -16.23
CA SER A 794 86.42 -47.20 -16.24
C SER A 794 87.28 -47.30 -14.97
N MET A 795 87.37 -46.22 -14.19
CA MET A 795 88.06 -46.18 -12.89
C MET A 795 87.16 -46.53 -11.69
N GLY A 796 85.88 -46.85 -11.93
CA GLY A 796 84.92 -47.23 -10.89
C GLY A 796 84.26 -46.04 -10.17
N GLU A 797 84.29 -44.83 -10.75
CA GLU A 797 83.72 -43.63 -10.12
C GLU A 797 82.19 -43.67 -10.00
N CYS A 798 81.51 -44.54 -10.75
CA CYS A 798 80.05 -44.73 -10.60
C CYS A 798 79.67 -45.23 -9.21
N GLU A 799 80.52 -46.03 -8.56
CA GLU A 799 80.33 -46.49 -7.19
C GLU A 799 80.96 -45.54 -6.15
N ARG A 800 82.12 -44.97 -6.48
CA ARG A 800 82.88 -44.11 -5.54
C ARG A 800 82.32 -42.69 -5.43
N ASN A 801 81.72 -42.15 -6.49
CA ASN A 801 81.16 -40.81 -6.54
C ASN A 801 79.78 -40.77 -7.23
N PRO A 802 78.78 -41.48 -6.68
CA PRO A 802 77.51 -41.74 -7.36
C PRO A 802 76.68 -40.47 -7.60
N ARG A 803 76.81 -39.45 -6.74
CA ARG A 803 76.06 -38.19 -6.89
C ARG A 803 76.55 -37.36 -8.07
N PHE A 804 77.86 -37.22 -8.23
CA PHE A 804 78.44 -36.48 -9.34
C PHE A 804 78.22 -37.22 -10.65
N MET A 805 78.47 -38.53 -10.65
CA MET A 805 78.33 -39.36 -11.84
C MET A 805 76.87 -39.46 -12.31
N ALA A 806 75.88 -39.50 -11.41
CA ALA A 806 74.46 -39.51 -11.81
C ALA A 806 73.99 -38.19 -12.43
N GLN A 807 74.67 -37.07 -12.14
CA GLN A 807 74.31 -35.76 -12.69
C GLN A 807 75.04 -35.45 -13.99
N ARG A 808 76.33 -35.78 -14.08
CA ARG A 808 77.20 -35.37 -15.20
C ARG A 808 77.54 -36.49 -16.17
N CYS A 809 77.43 -37.75 -15.74
CA CYS A 809 77.89 -38.93 -16.49
C CYS A 809 76.83 -40.06 -16.48
N ALA A 810 75.56 -39.66 -16.52
CA ALA A 810 74.43 -40.57 -16.33
C ALA A 810 74.37 -41.67 -17.40
N ARG A 811 74.87 -41.40 -18.61
CA ARG A 811 74.86 -42.38 -19.70
C ARG A 811 75.98 -43.39 -19.53
N ALA A 812 77.19 -42.93 -19.20
CA ALA A 812 78.34 -43.81 -18.99
C ALA A 812 78.11 -44.79 -17.84
N CYS A 813 77.57 -44.33 -16.70
CA CYS A 813 77.26 -45.22 -15.58
C CYS A 813 76.07 -46.15 -15.81
N ALA A 814 75.12 -45.78 -16.67
CA ALA A 814 74.01 -46.66 -17.04
C ALA A 814 74.43 -47.82 -17.97
N SER A 815 75.65 -47.78 -18.52
CA SER A 815 76.20 -48.78 -19.42
C SER A 815 77.17 -49.79 -18.77
N GLN A 816 77.40 -49.69 -17.46
CA GLN A 816 78.24 -50.62 -16.68
C GLN A 816 77.46 -51.77 -16.07
#